data_AF-A0A9W9R3A2-F1
#
_entry.id   AF-A0A9W9R3A2-F1
#
_cell.length_a   1.000
_cell.length_b   1.000
_cell.length_c   1.000
_cell.angle_alpha   90.00
_cell.angle_beta   90.00
_cell.angle_gamma   90.00
#
_symmetry.space_group_name_H-M   'P 1'
#
loop_
_entity.id
_entity.type
_entity.pdbx_description
1 polymer ?
#
loop_
_entity_poly.entity_id
_entity_poly.type
_entity_poly.pdbx_seq_one_letter_code
_entity_poly.pdbx_strand_id
1 'polypeptide(L)'
;MLEKVNLRDEVFLGKPTESRGNTSAGLTMSGPVRPKHRRDFDVAVICALQLEADAVEEIFDCFWDEDRDRYGKALGDQNAYRTGVIGDHNVVLAYMPDIGKGHAASVAASFRSSFQGIRLALIVGVCGGVPGRTENDIFLGDVIISDDIVPYDLGRRFPAGFRRKGIAIKSANAEIQAFLHKLRSRKGRENLLGRTNHHLDTLQKQNSDYRTPERDLDRLFKPSYHHQHHGPSKCRRCHKNELCVKAQQATCESLKCDPKRLVNRPYPSPSGTNIHFGRMASGDTVMKSSEDRDRIAAEENVIAFEMEGAGIIHNLPCIVVKGVCDYADSHKDKIWQKYTAATAAACMKSLLEQWAIIDQSKEESRQREDLIGNGSSCHLDTSLSAHSNKAPSPPIEHDIQDDDLLQVLPIIISRFKSTLSCFKHHKKFLPKDVDLRSTLRTQRVVLLEVMETLSSDASDALKNQIGSSENLCLKLGLAIRTKLVEVEETTMRLPVATKAREQHDAVEDLKSMVQVFASSIPHPKQPRASNESHIVKTPRGRRQFQQFRVVRQAACSLYDALGTACNVHAVHDVHISLQPDLDGKRVNFSLAIIQNDKLQANTIWINVESTVSPLNQFLNRPFQQPQMASLKNDQDKMKKRNIHQGLVSAFSSNFYKSLHNQRTDSTKSMGQYERVRLAKNLATAFLYYHSTPWLNETWRSEDVQFFGPCDSLLQQAHHVLPYMTTSIRAVGSSIDAQRRSSDYTHIRNPVLFGLGVMLLELAYQAPLRTLQQPVDLEKGETQGFADWFTAHRLVDQSYRMVSKSYKTIIKKCLYCDFGHDSDFASPALQEAFYHDVITGLENLEGIFRELQLDDPETDVM
;
A
#
# COMPACT_ATOMS: atom_id res chain seq x y z
N MET A 1 26.11 84.36 1.62
CA MET A 1 26.02 84.35 3.10
C MET A 1 26.16 82.91 3.58
N LEU A 2 26.66 82.70 4.80
CA LEU A 2 27.10 81.42 5.35
C LEU A 2 26.79 81.36 6.85
N GLU A 3 26.33 80.20 7.33
CA GLU A 3 26.51 79.64 8.70
C GLU A 3 25.83 78.24 8.68
N LYS A 4 26.39 77.12 9.16
CA LYS A 4 27.13 76.77 10.41
C LYS A 4 26.22 76.96 11.65
N VAL A 5 26.07 76.05 12.61
CA VAL A 5 26.98 75.26 13.49
C VAL A 5 26.12 74.14 14.13
N ASN A 6 26.56 73.05 14.78
CA ASN A 6 27.66 72.07 14.66
C ASN A 6 27.35 70.91 15.67
N LEU A 7 28.01 69.75 15.60
CA LEU A 7 27.77 68.59 16.49
C LEU A 7 28.84 68.41 17.58
N ARG A 8 28.41 68.04 18.81
CA ARG A 8 29.16 67.46 19.97
C ARG A 8 28.21 67.32 21.19
N ASP A 9 28.44 66.53 22.25
CA ASP A 9 29.60 65.77 22.78
C ASP A 9 29.13 64.34 23.23
N GLU A 10 29.84 63.25 22.94
CA GLU A 10 30.85 62.49 23.75
C GLU A 10 30.32 61.31 24.59
N VAL A 11 31.25 60.50 25.13
CA VAL A 11 31.08 59.12 25.61
C VAL A 11 31.46 59.03 27.09
N PHE A 12 30.77 58.18 27.87
CA PHE A 12 31.33 57.68 29.12
C PHE A 12 31.18 56.15 29.28
N LEU A 13 32.30 55.50 29.62
CA LEU A 13 32.41 54.07 29.89
C LEU A 13 32.29 53.81 31.40
N GLY A 14 31.37 52.92 31.79
CA GLY A 14 31.30 52.38 33.16
C GLY A 14 31.64 50.88 33.16
N LYS A 15 32.71 50.49 33.85
CA LYS A 15 33.02 49.08 34.15
C LYS A 15 32.40 48.67 35.49
N PRO A 16 32.09 47.36 35.70
CA PRO A 16 31.32 46.91 36.86
C PRO A 16 32.13 46.91 38.16
N THR A 17 31.42 47.07 39.28
CA THR A 17 31.92 46.86 40.63
C THR A 17 31.15 45.70 41.30
N GLU A 18 31.88 44.78 41.92
CA GLU A 18 31.27 43.70 42.69
C GLU A 18 30.80 44.19 44.08
N SER A 19 29.64 43.72 44.53
CA SER A 19 29.32 43.63 45.96
C SER A 19 28.34 42.48 46.21
N ARG A 20 28.36 41.91 47.43
CA ARG A 20 27.67 40.65 47.77
C ARG A 20 26.39 40.88 48.57
N GLY A 21 25.34 40.14 48.21
CA GLY A 21 24.14 39.92 49.04
C GLY A 21 23.06 41.01 48.93
N ASN A 22 21.83 40.77 49.37
CA ASN A 22 21.30 39.55 50.00
C ASN A 22 19.88 39.21 49.50
N THR A 23 19.41 38.01 49.84
CA THR A 23 18.17 37.38 49.40
C THR A 23 16.89 38.23 49.56
N SER A 24 16.04 38.19 48.54
CA SER A 24 14.58 38.23 48.68
C SER A 24 13.96 37.24 47.68
N ALA A 25 12.80 36.68 48.00
CA ALA A 25 12.27 35.51 47.29
C ALA A 25 11.70 35.90 45.92
N GLY A 26 12.37 35.44 44.84
CA GLY A 26 11.86 35.57 43.49
C GLY A 26 10.63 34.67 43.28
N LEU A 27 9.52 35.26 42.85
CA LEU A 27 8.42 34.54 42.18
C LEU A 27 8.93 34.06 40.82
N THR A 28 9.56 32.89 40.79
CA THR A 28 10.02 32.27 39.54
C THR A 28 8.79 31.92 38.69
N MET A 29 8.66 32.57 37.53
CA MET A 29 7.65 32.21 36.54
C MET A 29 7.94 30.77 36.08
N SER A 30 7.04 29.85 36.43
CA SER A 30 7.19 28.43 36.11
C SER A 30 6.75 28.18 34.68
N GLY A 31 7.65 28.46 33.73
CA GLY A 31 7.52 27.95 32.36
C GLY A 31 7.41 26.42 32.37
N PRO A 32 6.88 25.82 31.27
CA PRO A 32 6.55 24.41 31.23
C PRO A 32 7.75 23.53 31.61
N VAL A 33 7.51 22.61 32.54
CA VAL A 33 8.55 21.70 33.03
C VAL A 33 9.01 20.81 31.86
N ARG A 34 10.32 20.69 31.71
CA ARG A 34 10.95 19.86 30.69
C ARG A 34 10.37 18.43 30.70
N PRO A 35 9.85 17.93 29.56
CA PRO A 35 9.36 16.56 29.41
C PRO A 35 10.31 15.50 29.94
N LYS A 36 9.76 14.46 30.58
CA LYS A 36 10.47 13.21 30.86
C LYS A 36 10.42 12.28 29.63
N HIS A 37 9.31 12.34 28.90
CA HIS A 37 8.93 11.37 27.87
C HIS A 37 8.26 12.04 26.67
N ARG A 38 8.31 11.39 25.50
CA ARG A 38 7.66 11.88 24.26
C ARG A 38 6.14 12.02 24.33
N ARG A 39 5.49 11.48 25.37
CA ARG A 39 4.05 11.65 25.62
C ARG A 39 3.70 12.94 26.37
N ASP A 40 4.69 13.66 26.88
CA ASP A 40 4.48 14.90 27.66
C ASP A 40 4.51 16.16 26.75
N PHE A 41 4.65 15.96 25.43
CA PHE A 41 4.46 16.95 24.38
C PHE A 41 3.00 16.88 23.89
N ASP A 42 2.27 18.00 23.97
CA ASP A 42 0.86 18.07 23.58
C ASP A 42 0.62 18.80 22.25
N VAL A 43 1.65 19.48 21.72
CA VAL A 43 1.62 20.27 20.49
C VAL A 43 2.68 19.78 19.49
N ALA A 44 2.25 19.51 18.26
CA ALA A 44 3.12 19.30 17.10
C ALA A 44 3.10 20.53 16.18
N VAL A 45 4.24 20.85 15.58
CA VAL A 45 4.34 21.79 14.45
C VAL A 45 4.93 21.07 13.25
N ILE A 46 4.39 21.32 12.06
CA ILE A 46 4.77 20.65 10.82
C ILE A 46 5.02 21.71 9.75
N CYS A 47 6.25 21.74 9.23
CA CYS A 47 6.69 22.66 8.18
C CYS A 47 7.10 21.87 6.92
N ALA A 48 6.70 22.37 5.74
CA ALA A 48 6.88 21.70 4.45
C ALA A 48 8.21 22.08 3.77
N LEU A 49 8.71 23.28 4.04
CA LEU A 49 9.95 23.85 3.50
C LEU A 49 10.90 24.28 4.63
N GLN A 50 12.20 24.26 4.38
CA GLN A 50 13.21 24.72 5.35
C GLN A 50 12.93 26.15 5.83
N LEU A 51 12.60 27.09 4.93
CA LEU A 51 12.28 28.48 5.29
C LEU A 51 11.05 28.65 6.20
N GLU A 52 10.18 27.64 6.27
CA GLU A 52 9.04 27.62 7.18
C GLU A 52 9.45 27.06 8.55
N ALA A 53 10.36 26.09 8.58
CA ALA A 53 10.95 25.56 9.80
C ALA A 53 11.90 26.57 10.45
N ASP A 54 12.77 27.24 9.68
CA ASP A 54 13.68 28.30 10.14
C ASP A 54 12.90 29.40 10.90
N ALA A 55 11.78 29.84 10.31
CA ALA A 55 10.90 30.85 10.88
C ALA A 55 10.16 30.40 12.16
N VAL A 56 9.97 29.09 12.34
CA VAL A 56 9.41 28.51 13.57
C VAL A 56 10.52 28.27 14.61
N GLU A 57 11.72 27.85 14.23
CA GLU A 57 12.87 27.69 15.13
C GLU A 57 13.21 29.01 15.83
N GLU A 58 13.23 30.14 15.09
CA GLU A 58 13.45 31.48 15.64
C GLU A 58 12.36 31.96 16.63
N ILE A 59 11.26 31.21 16.79
CA ILE A 59 10.13 31.56 17.67
C ILE A 59 9.97 30.69 18.91
N PHE A 60 10.79 29.64 19.06
CA PHE A 60 10.90 28.87 20.30
C PHE A 60 11.43 29.73 21.45
N ASP A 61 10.85 29.57 22.64
CA ASP A 61 11.28 30.25 23.87
C ASP A 61 12.50 29.55 24.50
N CYS A 62 12.62 28.24 24.32
CA CYS A 62 13.84 27.47 24.53
C CYS A 62 13.77 26.12 23.78
N PHE A 63 14.92 25.51 23.52
CA PHE A 63 15.01 24.15 23.00
C PHE A 63 15.39 23.15 24.09
N TRP A 64 15.00 21.90 23.87
CA TRP A 64 15.33 20.77 24.75
C TRP A 64 16.45 19.89 24.16
N ASP A 65 16.67 19.89 22.85
CA ASP A 65 17.68 19.04 22.17
C ASP A 65 19.07 19.66 21.96
N GLU A 66 19.33 20.90 22.40
CA GLU A 66 20.58 21.66 22.19
C GLU A 66 21.88 20.85 22.46
N ASP A 67 21.98 20.21 23.63
CA ASP A 67 23.14 19.37 24.00
C ASP A 67 23.23 18.05 23.20
N ARG A 68 22.05 17.51 22.87
CA ARG A 68 21.75 16.13 22.45
C ARG A 68 20.24 15.91 22.50
N ASP A 69 19.69 15.29 21.46
CA ASP A 69 18.36 14.68 21.53
C ASP A 69 18.33 13.61 22.64
N ARG A 70 17.42 13.80 23.59
CA ARG A 70 17.17 12.91 24.75
C ARG A 70 15.84 12.16 24.64
N TYR A 71 15.02 12.47 23.64
CA TYR A 71 13.69 11.89 23.44
C TYR A 71 13.71 10.82 22.36
N GLY A 72 14.57 10.99 21.34
CA GLY A 72 14.62 10.13 20.18
C GLY A 72 13.32 10.14 19.41
N LYS A 73 13.07 9.05 18.71
CA LYS A 73 11.81 8.77 18.01
C LYS A 73 11.49 7.29 18.08
N ALA A 74 10.26 6.91 17.71
CA ALA A 74 9.84 5.52 17.68
C ALA A 74 10.62 4.73 16.62
N LEU A 75 10.73 3.42 16.86
CA LEU A 75 11.17 2.47 15.84
C LEU A 75 10.15 2.50 14.68
N GLY A 76 10.53 3.13 13.57
CA GLY A 76 9.73 3.29 12.34
C GLY A 76 9.65 4.72 11.84
N ASP A 77 9.95 5.68 12.71
CA ASP A 77 9.81 7.10 12.43
C ASP A 77 10.97 7.62 11.58
N GLN A 78 10.67 8.14 10.39
CA GLN A 78 11.67 8.71 9.47
C GLN A 78 11.90 10.22 9.66
N ASN A 79 11.02 10.92 10.38
CA ASN A 79 11.03 12.38 10.52
C ASN A 79 12.31 12.90 11.20
N ALA A 80 12.75 14.10 10.84
CA ALA A 80 13.63 14.90 11.69
C ALA A 80 12.77 15.75 12.64
N TYR A 81 13.28 16.00 13.85
CA TYR A 81 12.55 16.73 14.90
C TYR A 81 13.41 17.77 15.60
N ARG A 82 12.76 18.86 16.05
CA ARG A 82 13.18 19.71 17.18
C ARG A 82 12.19 19.54 18.33
N THR A 83 12.66 19.77 19.54
CA THR A 83 11.85 19.75 20.76
C THR A 83 12.14 20.97 21.62
N GLY A 84 11.12 21.57 22.21
CA GLY A 84 11.30 22.79 23.00
C GLY A 84 9.99 23.33 23.56
N VAL A 85 9.98 24.63 23.80
CA VAL A 85 8.84 25.39 24.34
C VAL A 85 8.40 26.48 23.38
N ILE A 86 7.09 26.64 23.21
CA ILE A 86 6.49 27.84 22.60
C ILE A 86 5.34 28.31 23.49
N GLY A 87 5.48 29.49 24.10
CA GLY A 87 4.58 29.95 25.16
C GLY A 87 4.62 28.98 26.35
N ASP A 88 3.46 28.51 26.79
CA ASP A 88 3.35 27.54 27.88
C ASP A 88 3.29 26.06 27.42
N HIS A 89 3.52 25.78 26.13
CA HIS A 89 3.39 24.44 25.55
C HIS A 89 4.73 23.76 25.26
N ASN A 90 4.80 22.45 25.55
CA ASN A 90 5.90 21.59 25.12
C ASN A 90 5.66 21.18 23.65
N VAL A 91 6.45 21.78 22.76
CA VAL A 91 6.30 21.66 21.30
C VAL A 91 7.36 20.74 20.71
N VAL A 92 6.93 19.91 19.75
CA VAL A 92 7.79 19.18 18.83
C VAL A 92 7.55 19.66 17.40
N LEU A 93 8.58 20.24 16.77
CA LEU A 93 8.57 20.62 15.36
C LEU A 93 9.12 19.47 14.52
N ALA A 94 8.45 19.14 13.41
CA ALA A 94 8.94 18.22 12.39
C ALA A 94 9.19 18.92 11.05
N TYR A 95 10.29 18.52 10.42
CA TYR A 95 10.62 18.88 9.04
C TYR A 95 10.05 17.82 8.10
N MET A 96 9.27 18.22 7.10
CA MET A 96 8.91 17.32 6.01
C MET A 96 10.11 17.10 5.07
N PRO A 97 10.25 15.90 4.47
CA PRO A 97 11.35 15.62 3.54
C PRO A 97 11.18 16.30 2.17
N ASP A 98 9.93 16.52 1.75
CA ASP A 98 9.51 17.26 0.55
C ASP A 98 8.01 17.63 0.71
N ILE A 99 7.48 18.50 -0.13
CA ILE A 99 6.12 19.05 -0.07
C ILE A 99 5.01 18.03 -0.42
N GLY A 100 3.75 18.40 -0.20
CA GLY A 100 2.60 17.65 -0.71
C GLY A 100 1.99 16.62 0.25
N LYS A 101 0.77 16.16 -0.07
CA LYS A 101 -0.10 15.40 0.85
C LYS A 101 0.50 14.06 1.28
N GLY A 102 1.28 13.41 0.42
CA GLY A 102 1.89 12.11 0.71
C GLY A 102 2.95 12.18 1.82
N HIS A 103 3.90 13.11 1.70
CA HIS A 103 4.92 13.37 2.71
C HIS A 103 4.29 13.89 4.01
N ALA A 104 3.33 14.80 3.90
CA ALA A 104 2.58 15.35 5.03
C ALA A 104 1.85 14.24 5.83
N ALA A 105 1.21 13.29 5.15
CA ALA A 105 0.57 12.13 5.77
C ALA A 105 1.58 11.20 6.46
N SER A 106 2.75 10.95 5.83
CA SER A 106 3.81 10.14 6.43
C SER A 106 4.36 10.77 7.72
N VAL A 107 4.60 12.08 7.73
CA VAL A 107 5.07 12.80 8.91
C VAL A 107 4.04 12.74 10.05
N ALA A 108 2.76 12.96 9.74
CA ALA A 108 1.69 12.90 10.74
C ALA A 108 1.40 11.47 11.25
N ALA A 109 1.57 10.43 10.42
CA ALA A 109 1.50 9.04 10.87
C ALA A 109 2.65 8.69 11.83
N SER A 110 3.87 9.12 11.51
CA SER A 110 5.05 8.97 12.38
C SER A 110 4.86 9.63 13.75
N PHE A 111 4.29 10.84 13.80
CA PHE A 111 3.94 11.52 15.07
C PHE A 111 3.10 10.64 16.00
N ARG A 112 2.08 9.92 15.49
CA ARG A 112 1.24 9.02 16.30
C ARG A 112 2.05 7.89 16.97
N SER A 113 3.16 7.48 16.38
CA SER A 113 4.07 6.49 16.97
C SER A 113 5.05 7.11 17.96
N SER A 114 5.59 8.29 17.65
CA SER A 114 6.65 8.92 18.44
C SER A 114 6.14 9.76 19.60
N PHE A 115 5.23 10.69 19.35
CA PHE A 115 4.75 11.66 20.33
C PHE A 115 3.26 11.41 20.57
N GLN A 116 2.98 10.47 21.47
CA GLN A 116 1.63 9.96 21.72
C GLN A 116 0.72 10.93 22.49
N GLY A 117 1.25 12.06 22.97
CA GLY A 117 0.52 13.10 23.69
C GLY A 117 -0.12 14.18 22.80
N ILE A 118 0.20 14.20 21.50
CA ILE A 118 -0.16 15.30 20.59
C ILE A 118 -1.68 15.42 20.45
N ARG A 119 -2.21 16.51 21.02
CA ARG A 119 -3.62 16.91 21.01
C ARG A 119 -3.92 17.93 19.92
N LEU A 120 -2.92 18.73 19.54
CA LEU A 120 -3.01 19.74 18.48
C LEU A 120 -1.78 19.68 17.57
N ALA A 121 -1.98 19.50 16.27
CA ALA A 121 -0.95 19.70 15.25
C ALA A 121 -1.18 21.01 14.49
N LEU A 122 -0.13 21.81 14.32
CA LEU A 122 -0.16 23.06 13.57
C LEU A 122 0.66 22.90 12.28
N ILE A 123 0.00 23.01 11.13
CA ILE A 123 0.68 23.00 9.83
C ILE A 123 1.02 24.44 9.51
N VAL A 124 2.30 24.79 9.59
CA VAL A 124 2.78 26.18 9.49
C VAL A 124 3.58 26.35 8.20
N GLY A 125 3.46 27.52 7.58
CA GLY A 125 4.21 27.80 6.35
C GLY A 125 3.56 28.83 5.44
N VAL A 126 3.72 28.67 4.13
CA VAL A 126 3.23 29.60 3.10
C VAL A 126 2.18 28.98 2.16
N CYS A 127 1.34 29.83 1.57
CA CYS A 127 0.24 29.45 0.67
C CYS A 127 -0.03 30.50 -0.42
N GLY A 128 -0.80 30.11 -1.43
CA GLY A 128 -1.37 31.03 -2.43
C GLY A 128 -2.75 31.53 -1.98
N GLY A 129 -2.92 32.84 -1.79
CA GLY A 129 -4.19 33.45 -1.38
C GLY A 129 -5.17 33.67 -2.54
N VAL A 130 -6.47 33.81 -2.23
CA VAL A 130 -7.51 34.11 -3.23
C VAL A 130 -8.14 35.49 -2.98
N PRO A 131 -7.83 36.49 -3.81
CA PRO A 131 -8.43 37.82 -3.72
C PRO A 131 -9.95 37.85 -3.92
N GLY A 132 -10.59 38.84 -3.31
CA GLY A 132 -12.03 39.13 -3.45
C GLY A 132 -12.96 38.14 -2.75
N ARG A 133 -12.46 37.35 -1.78
CA ARG A 133 -13.24 36.31 -1.07
C ARG A 133 -13.49 36.59 0.42
N THR A 134 -12.94 37.66 0.96
CA THR A 134 -13.13 38.10 2.36
C THR A 134 -13.55 39.57 2.39
N GLU A 135 -14.19 40.01 3.47
CA GLU A 135 -14.69 41.40 3.61
C GLU A 135 -13.58 42.46 3.57
N ASN A 136 -12.37 42.09 4.00
CA ASN A 136 -11.18 42.97 4.01
C ASN A 136 -10.24 42.75 2.81
N ASP A 137 -10.62 41.86 1.87
CA ASP A 137 -9.74 41.26 0.85
C ASP A 137 -8.52 40.50 1.44
N ILE A 138 -7.70 39.89 0.58
CA ILE A 138 -6.47 39.16 0.94
C ILE A 138 -5.27 39.79 0.23
N PHE A 139 -4.24 40.12 0.99
CA PHE A 139 -3.00 40.73 0.53
C PHE A 139 -1.78 39.83 0.78
N LEU A 140 -0.66 40.08 0.10
CA LEU A 140 0.59 39.38 0.39
C LEU A 140 1.09 39.81 1.77
N GLY A 141 1.53 38.84 2.58
CA GLY A 141 1.84 39.07 3.99
C GLY A 141 0.66 38.90 4.97
N ASP A 142 -0.57 38.67 4.50
CA ASP A 142 -1.67 38.22 5.36
C ASP A 142 -1.44 36.77 5.83
N VAL A 143 -2.13 36.36 6.90
CA VAL A 143 -2.17 34.96 7.38
C VAL A 143 -3.60 34.43 7.28
N ILE A 144 -3.71 33.15 6.93
CA ILE A 144 -4.98 32.43 6.82
C ILE A 144 -4.94 31.23 7.77
N ILE A 145 -5.99 31.09 8.58
CA ILE A 145 -6.23 29.98 9.51
C ILE A 145 -7.37 29.12 8.96
N SER A 146 -7.15 27.79 8.90
CA SER A 146 -8.12 26.87 8.29
C SER A 146 -9.32 26.55 9.17
N ASP A 147 -10.51 26.67 8.60
CA ASP A 147 -11.77 26.18 9.16
C ASP A 147 -12.08 24.75 8.68
N ASP A 148 -11.97 24.55 7.36
CA ASP A 148 -12.21 23.31 6.62
C ASP A 148 -11.08 23.15 5.59
N ILE A 149 -10.71 21.91 5.25
CA ILE A 149 -9.76 21.59 4.17
C ILE A 149 -10.49 20.92 3.01
N VAL A 150 -10.20 21.34 1.77
CA VAL A 150 -10.77 20.81 0.53
C VAL A 150 -9.69 20.08 -0.27
N PRO A 151 -9.68 18.74 -0.32
CA PRO A 151 -8.93 17.98 -1.31
C PRO A 151 -9.47 18.28 -2.73
N TYR A 152 -8.93 19.33 -3.36
CA TYR A 152 -9.49 19.90 -4.59
C TYR A 152 -9.06 19.12 -5.85
N ASP A 153 -7.93 18.42 -5.76
CA ASP A 153 -7.37 17.53 -6.79
C ASP A 153 -7.87 16.08 -6.69
N LEU A 154 -8.63 15.73 -5.64
CA LEU A 154 -9.20 14.41 -5.44
C LEU A 154 -10.53 14.28 -6.18
N GLY A 155 -10.58 13.47 -7.25
CA GLY A 155 -11.76 13.40 -8.11
C GLY A 155 -11.68 12.41 -9.26
N ARG A 156 -12.43 12.68 -10.33
CA ARG A 156 -12.47 11.90 -11.57
C ARG A 156 -12.27 12.84 -12.76
N ARG A 157 -11.36 12.50 -13.67
CA ARG A 157 -11.19 13.21 -14.95
C ARG A 157 -12.10 12.57 -16.01
N PHE A 158 -12.88 13.41 -16.69
CA PHE A 158 -13.70 13.07 -17.85
C PHE A 158 -13.19 13.87 -19.07
N PRO A 159 -13.55 13.50 -20.31
CA PRO A 159 -13.18 14.28 -21.50
C PRO A 159 -13.64 15.75 -21.44
N ALA A 160 -14.78 16.01 -20.79
CA ALA A 160 -15.35 17.35 -20.61
C ALA A 160 -14.75 18.14 -19.42
N GLY A 161 -13.82 17.57 -18.64
CA GLY A 161 -13.22 18.24 -17.49
C GLY A 161 -13.05 17.36 -16.25
N PHE A 162 -12.63 17.98 -15.15
CA PHE A 162 -12.46 17.30 -13.87
C PHE A 162 -13.72 17.45 -13.00
N ARG A 163 -14.11 16.39 -12.28
CA ARG A 163 -15.15 16.43 -11.25
C ARG A 163 -14.58 15.97 -9.92
N ARG A 164 -14.52 16.89 -8.97
CA ARG A 164 -14.04 16.68 -7.59
C ARG A 164 -14.92 15.65 -6.85
N LYS A 165 -14.34 14.93 -5.87
CA LYS A 165 -14.98 13.86 -5.09
C LYS A 165 -14.99 14.19 -3.60
N GLY A 166 -16.17 14.04 -2.99
CA GLY A 166 -16.37 14.23 -1.55
C GLY A 166 -16.77 15.65 -1.17
N ILE A 167 -16.89 15.86 0.14
CA ILE A 167 -17.22 17.15 0.78
C ILE A 167 -15.89 17.74 1.35
N ALA A 168 -15.86 19.00 1.75
CA ALA A 168 -14.77 19.53 2.57
C ALA A 168 -14.59 18.69 3.86
N ILE A 169 -13.35 18.47 4.28
CA ILE A 169 -13.00 17.75 5.49
C ILE A 169 -12.87 18.77 6.64
N LYS A 170 -13.59 18.54 7.73
CA LYS A 170 -13.47 19.38 8.94
C LYS A 170 -12.18 19.03 9.67
N SER A 171 -11.33 20.02 9.91
CA SER A 171 -10.00 19.82 10.52
C SER A 171 -10.01 19.57 12.03
N ALA A 172 -11.18 19.76 12.64
CA ALA A 172 -11.30 20.07 14.05
C ALA A 172 -12.19 19.08 14.81
N ASN A 173 -11.65 18.50 15.89
CA ASN A 173 -12.45 17.91 16.96
C ASN A 173 -13.28 19.00 17.69
N ALA A 174 -14.12 18.63 18.65
CA ALA A 174 -14.97 19.60 19.35
C ALA A 174 -14.18 20.71 20.09
N GLU A 175 -12.98 20.37 20.59
CA GLU A 175 -12.07 21.28 21.30
C GLU A 175 -11.48 22.33 20.34
N ILE A 176 -10.92 21.91 19.21
CA ILE A 176 -10.42 22.80 18.15
C ILE A 176 -11.55 23.65 17.57
N GLN A 177 -12.77 23.11 17.40
CA GLN A 177 -13.92 23.91 16.96
C GLN A 177 -14.26 25.02 17.97
N ALA A 178 -14.38 24.69 19.26
CA ALA A 178 -14.63 25.66 20.32
C ALA A 178 -13.51 26.72 20.41
N PHE A 179 -12.26 26.31 20.21
CA PHE A 179 -11.10 27.20 20.19
C PHE A 179 -11.09 28.14 18.97
N LEU A 180 -11.37 27.66 17.77
CA LEU A 180 -11.54 28.51 16.58
C LEU A 180 -12.72 29.48 16.74
N HIS A 181 -13.77 29.12 17.49
CA HIS A 181 -14.83 30.06 17.88
C HIS A 181 -14.35 31.12 18.89
N LYS A 182 -13.54 30.73 19.90
CA LYS A 182 -12.88 31.67 20.83
C LYS A 182 -12.01 32.68 20.06
N LEU A 183 -11.20 32.22 19.11
CA LEU A 183 -10.32 33.09 18.31
C LEU A 183 -11.09 34.05 17.39
N ARG A 184 -12.21 33.62 16.76
CA ARG A 184 -13.03 34.51 15.92
C ARG A 184 -13.82 35.57 16.71
N SER A 185 -14.01 35.39 18.01
CA SER A 185 -14.63 36.41 18.88
C SER A 185 -13.88 37.74 18.77
N ARG A 186 -14.55 38.87 19.03
CA ARG A 186 -13.93 40.21 18.91
C ARG A 186 -12.60 40.30 19.68
N LYS A 187 -12.61 39.94 20.96
CA LYS A 187 -11.41 39.95 21.82
C LYS A 187 -10.40 38.89 21.40
N GLY A 188 -10.84 37.74 20.88
CA GLY A 188 -9.95 36.72 20.31
C GLY A 188 -9.15 37.26 19.12
N ARG A 189 -9.81 37.95 18.18
CA ARG A 189 -9.17 38.57 17.01
C ARG A 189 -8.25 39.73 17.39
N GLU A 190 -8.71 40.61 18.30
CA GLU A 190 -7.90 41.72 18.83
C GLU A 190 -6.63 41.21 19.52
N ASN A 191 -6.73 40.18 20.36
CA ASN A 191 -5.59 39.53 21.02
C ASN A 191 -4.64 38.84 20.01
N LEU A 192 -5.20 38.02 19.11
CA LEU A 192 -4.45 37.22 18.14
C LEU A 192 -3.65 38.13 17.19
N LEU A 193 -4.29 39.15 16.63
CA LEU A 193 -3.61 40.13 15.77
C LEU A 193 -2.55 40.94 16.53
N GLY A 194 -2.87 41.39 17.76
CA GLY A 194 -1.93 42.17 18.58
C GLY A 194 -0.65 41.39 18.92
N ARG A 195 -0.78 40.13 19.36
CA ARG A 195 0.38 39.29 19.70
C ARG A 195 1.12 38.80 18.46
N THR A 196 0.43 38.50 17.36
CA THR A 196 1.07 38.18 16.07
C THR A 196 2.00 39.32 15.61
N ASN A 197 1.51 40.57 15.63
CA ASN A 197 2.35 41.72 15.26
C ASN A 197 3.55 41.92 16.20
N HIS A 198 3.39 41.64 17.50
CA HIS A 198 4.48 41.73 18.49
C HIS A 198 5.59 40.68 18.27
N HIS A 199 5.21 39.42 18.02
CA HIS A 199 6.18 38.36 17.73
C HIS A 199 6.87 38.60 16.38
N LEU A 200 6.14 39.09 15.38
CA LEU A 200 6.68 39.43 14.06
C LEU A 200 7.68 40.59 14.12
N ASP A 201 7.36 41.66 14.84
CA ASP A 201 8.27 42.78 15.13
C ASP A 201 9.55 42.33 15.88
N THR A 202 9.45 41.29 16.70
CA THR A 202 10.60 40.67 17.39
C THR A 202 11.49 39.91 16.40
N LEU A 203 10.91 39.01 15.60
CA LEU A 203 11.62 38.29 14.52
C LEU A 203 12.31 39.24 13.53
N GLN A 204 11.64 40.33 13.14
CA GLN A 204 12.18 41.34 12.21
C GLN A 204 13.35 42.16 12.78
N LYS A 205 13.49 42.21 14.10
CA LYS A 205 14.63 42.84 14.79
C LYS A 205 15.80 41.88 14.97
N GLN A 206 15.52 40.60 15.17
CA GLN A 206 16.53 39.54 15.28
C GLN A 206 17.16 39.23 13.91
N ASN A 207 16.34 39.11 12.86
CA ASN A 207 16.78 38.64 11.56
C ASN A 207 16.20 39.50 10.42
N SER A 208 17.09 40.13 9.64
CA SER A 208 16.73 41.05 8.56
C SER A 208 16.04 40.38 7.37
N ASP A 209 16.16 39.05 7.24
CA ASP A 209 15.51 38.28 6.18
C ASP A 209 13.97 38.25 6.30
N TYR A 210 13.43 38.55 7.48
CA TYR A 210 11.98 38.58 7.74
C TYR A 210 11.35 39.96 7.55
N ARG A 211 12.10 40.97 7.07
CA ARG A 211 11.56 42.31 6.80
C ARG A 211 10.42 42.28 5.80
N THR A 212 9.37 43.05 6.10
CA THR A 212 8.22 43.26 5.21
C THR A 212 8.68 43.82 3.86
N PRO A 213 8.35 43.18 2.72
CA PRO A 213 8.65 43.70 1.39
C PRO A 213 7.97 45.05 1.09
N GLU A 214 8.46 45.76 0.07
CA GLU A 214 7.87 47.02 -0.36
C GLU A 214 6.46 46.82 -0.93
N ARG A 215 5.53 47.73 -0.62
CA ARG A 215 4.09 47.56 -0.89
C ARG A 215 3.72 47.51 -2.38
N ASP A 216 4.55 48.06 -3.26
CA ASP A 216 4.33 47.96 -4.71
C ASP A 216 4.69 46.58 -5.27
N LEU A 217 5.35 45.71 -4.48
CA LEU A 217 5.67 44.32 -4.82
C LEU A 217 4.48 43.37 -4.61
N ASP A 218 3.38 43.82 -4.01
CA ASP A 218 2.11 43.11 -4.02
C ASP A 218 1.39 43.41 -5.34
N ARG A 219 1.43 42.44 -6.27
CA ARG A 219 1.06 42.64 -7.68
C ARG A 219 0.06 41.61 -8.16
N LEU A 220 -1.21 41.80 -7.79
CA LEU A 220 -2.30 41.05 -8.38
C LEU A 220 -2.57 41.51 -9.83
N PHE A 221 -2.38 40.62 -10.80
CA PHE A 221 -2.79 40.83 -12.19
C PHE A 221 -4.22 40.33 -12.45
N LYS A 222 -4.88 40.90 -13.47
CA LYS A 222 -6.20 40.44 -13.96
C LYS A 222 -6.13 38.95 -14.35
N PRO A 223 -7.13 38.11 -14.02
CA PRO A 223 -7.01 36.65 -14.19
C PRO A 223 -6.66 36.18 -15.61
N SER A 224 -7.26 36.81 -16.63
CA SER A 224 -7.01 36.49 -18.05
C SER A 224 -5.72 37.12 -18.61
N TYR A 225 -4.78 37.53 -17.76
CA TYR A 225 -3.47 38.07 -18.16
C TYR A 225 -2.38 37.10 -17.74
N HIS A 226 -1.98 36.21 -18.65
CA HIS A 226 -1.00 35.16 -18.36
C HIS A 226 0.44 35.71 -18.31
N HIS A 227 1.25 35.17 -17.40
CA HIS A 227 2.68 35.45 -17.29
C HIS A 227 3.46 34.80 -18.46
N GLN A 228 3.79 35.60 -19.49
CA GLN A 228 4.47 35.12 -20.69
C GLN A 228 5.34 36.19 -21.37
N HIS A 229 6.11 35.84 -22.40
CA HIS A 229 6.91 36.84 -23.13
C HIS A 229 6.00 37.83 -23.86
N HIS A 230 5.99 39.09 -23.41
CA HIS A 230 5.22 40.17 -24.04
C HIS A 230 6.07 40.95 -25.08
N GLY A 231 5.41 41.79 -25.88
CA GLY A 231 6.07 42.61 -26.91
C GLY A 231 6.58 41.80 -28.12
N PRO A 232 7.63 42.26 -28.83
CA PRO A 232 8.13 41.67 -30.08
C PRO A 232 8.95 40.37 -29.87
N SER A 233 8.50 39.50 -28.97
CA SER A 233 9.12 38.20 -28.72
C SER A 233 9.02 37.28 -29.93
N LYS A 234 10.06 36.48 -30.20
CA LYS A 234 10.02 35.41 -31.22
C LYS A 234 9.54 34.06 -30.65
N CYS A 235 9.02 34.03 -29.42
CA CYS A 235 8.63 32.80 -28.75
C CYS A 235 7.33 32.19 -29.32
N ARG A 236 7.46 31.22 -30.22
CA ARG A 236 6.33 30.52 -30.88
C ARG A 236 5.31 29.89 -29.93
N ARG A 237 5.70 29.57 -28.69
CA ARG A 237 4.78 29.05 -27.66
C ARG A 237 3.87 30.14 -27.08
N CYS A 238 4.46 31.26 -26.62
CA CYS A 238 3.70 32.39 -26.08
C CYS A 238 2.74 32.98 -27.12
N HIS A 239 3.13 33.02 -28.41
CA HIS A 239 2.23 33.43 -29.51
C HIS A 239 0.98 32.58 -29.70
N LYS A 240 0.92 31.41 -29.06
CA LYS A 240 -0.25 30.52 -29.02
C LYS A 240 -0.83 30.32 -27.62
N ASN A 241 -0.35 31.07 -26.62
CA ASN A 241 -0.57 30.82 -25.18
C ASN A 241 -0.16 29.39 -24.72
N GLU A 242 0.77 28.72 -25.42
CA GLU A 242 1.34 27.43 -25.01
C GLU A 242 2.36 27.60 -23.87
N LEU A 243 2.47 26.60 -22.99
CA LEU A 243 3.41 26.59 -21.85
C LEU A 243 4.87 26.81 -22.27
N CYS A 244 5.43 27.96 -21.87
CA CYS A 244 6.81 28.33 -22.11
C CYS A 244 7.63 28.32 -20.81
N VAL A 245 8.44 27.27 -20.62
CA VAL A 245 9.29 27.09 -19.42
C VAL A 245 10.16 28.32 -19.12
N LYS A 246 10.75 28.93 -20.16
CA LYS A 246 11.58 30.15 -20.01
C LYS A 246 10.81 31.35 -19.46
N ALA A 247 9.51 31.48 -19.75
CA ALA A 247 8.70 32.52 -19.14
C ALA A 247 8.24 32.12 -17.73
N GLN A 248 7.92 30.85 -17.51
CA GLN A 248 7.52 30.29 -16.21
C GLN A 248 8.63 30.26 -15.14
N GLN A 249 9.84 30.71 -15.49
CA GLN A 249 11.02 30.86 -14.63
C GLN A 249 11.58 32.30 -14.64
N ALA A 250 10.92 33.22 -15.35
CA ALA A 250 11.32 34.62 -15.46
C ALA A 250 10.58 35.47 -14.41
N THR A 251 11.00 36.72 -14.20
CA THR A 251 10.27 37.68 -13.34
C THR A 251 9.35 38.57 -14.17
N CYS A 252 8.36 39.19 -13.52
CA CYS A 252 7.42 40.12 -14.16
C CYS A 252 8.13 41.28 -14.89
N GLU A 253 9.22 41.80 -14.32
CA GLU A 253 10.07 42.86 -14.90
C GLU A 253 10.76 42.37 -16.18
N SER A 254 11.36 41.18 -16.12
CA SER A 254 12.12 40.61 -17.24
C SER A 254 11.24 40.23 -18.44
N LEU A 255 9.99 39.82 -18.19
CA LEU A 255 8.97 39.62 -19.23
C LEU A 255 8.25 40.90 -19.66
N LYS A 256 8.44 42.00 -18.91
CA LYS A 256 7.79 43.30 -19.08
C LYS A 256 6.26 43.18 -19.02
N CYS A 257 5.77 42.59 -17.93
CA CYS A 257 4.35 42.51 -17.62
C CYS A 257 3.74 43.92 -17.49
N ASP A 258 2.62 44.17 -18.16
CA ASP A 258 2.00 45.50 -18.31
C ASP A 258 1.35 45.96 -16.99
N PRO A 259 1.82 47.04 -16.33
CA PRO A 259 1.22 47.52 -15.09
C PRO A 259 -0.26 47.91 -15.20
N LYS A 260 -0.76 48.21 -16.41
CA LYS A 260 -2.20 48.49 -16.68
C LYS A 260 -3.08 47.23 -16.54
N ARG A 261 -2.45 46.05 -16.40
CA ARG A 261 -3.09 44.76 -16.15
C ARG A 261 -3.16 44.39 -14.67
N LEU A 262 -2.55 45.18 -13.78
CA LEU A 262 -2.76 45.08 -12.34
C LEU A 262 -4.24 45.37 -11.98
N VAL A 263 -4.68 44.80 -10.87
CA VAL A 263 -5.97 45.08 -10.23
C VAL A 263 -5.72 46.17 -9.19
N ASN A 264 -6.37 47.33 -9.34
CA ASN A 264 -6.31 48.39 -8.34
C ASN A 264 -7.13 47.99 -7.11
N ARG A 265 -6.50 47.92 -5.93
CA ARG A 265 -7.10 47.50 -4.67
C ARG A 265 -6.66 48.44 -3.54
N PRO A 266 -7.59 49.09 -2.81
CA PRO A 266 -7.22 49.97 -1.71
C PRO A 266 -6.79 49.12 -0.49
N TYR A 267 -5.60 49.40 0.05
CA TYR A 267 -5.16 48.77 1.29
C TYR A 267 -5.99 49.24 2.48
N PRO A 268 -6.45 48.31 3.34
CA PRO A 268 -6.80 48.65 4.72
C PRO A 268 -5.63 49.38 5.40
N SER A 269 -5.96 50.34 6.26
CA SER A 269 -5.00 51.05 7.12
C SER A 269 -5.40 50.84 8.58
N PRO A 270 -4.46 50.61 9.52
CA PRO A 270 -3.01 50.80 9.40
C PRO A 270 -2.23 49.65 8.75
N SER A 271 -0.91 49.80 8.69
CA SER A 271 0.04 48.83 8.14
C SER A 271 0.28 47.63 9.08
N GLY A 272 -0.49 46.57 8.90
CA GLY A 272 -0.24 45.26 9.51
C GLY A 272 -0.79 44.12 8.66
N THR A 273 -0.26 42.92 8.90
CA THR A 273 -0.82 41.64 8.47
C THR A 273 -2.28 41.52 8.93
N ASN A 274 -3.19 41.08 8.06
CA ASN A 274 -4.52 40.63 8.48
C ASN A 274 -4.51 39.13 8.78
N ILE A 275 -5.42 38.68 9.65
CA ILE A 275 -5.63 37.27 9.95
C ILE A 275 -7.04 36.87 9.52
N HIS A 276 -7.12 36.04 8.49
CA HIS A 276 -8.37 35.54 7.92
C HIS A 276 -8.68 34.14 8.43
N PHE A 277 -9.96 33.84 8.62
CA PHE A 277 -10.44 32.48 8.92
C PHE A 277 -11.26 31.99 7.73
N GLY A 278 -11.00 30.77 7.27
CA GLY A 278 -11.79 30.20 6.19
C GLY A 278 -11.27 28.88 5.66
N ARG A 279 -11.85 28.44 4.56
CA ARG A 279 -11.61 27.13 3.96
C ARG A 279 -10.42 27.17 3.00
N MET A 280 -9.53 26.18 3.09
CA MET A 280 -8.35 26.08 2.22
C MET A 280 -8.51 24.94 1.20
N ALA A 281 -8.05 25.15 -0.03
CA ALA A 281 -7.85 24.10 -1.02
C ALA A 281 -6.49 23.44 -0.78
N SER A 282 -6.46 22.11 -0.72
CA SER A 282 -5.28 21.28 -0.50
C SER A 282 -5.09 20.32 -1.67
N GLY A 283 -3.88 20.24 -2.24
CA GLY A 283 -3.59 19.35 -3.37
C GLY A 283 -2.12 19.31 -3.75
N ASP A 284 -1.70 18.26 -4.48
CA ASP A 284 -0.30 18.09 -4.91
C ASP A 284 0.00 18.91 -6.19
N THR A 285 -1.02 19.53 -6.78
CA THR A 285 -0.88 20.47 -7.89
C THR A 285 -0.58 21.86 -7.37
N VAL A 286 0.58 22.42 -7.74
CA VAL A 286 0.89 23.84 -7.52
C VAL A 286 -0.04 24.69 -8.39
N MET A 287 -0.97 25.41 -7.76
CA MET A 287 -1.86 26.30 -8.51
C MET A 287 -1.07 27.47 -9.14
N LYS A 288 -1.26 27.66 -10.45
CA LYS A 288 -0.64 28.70 -11.30
C LYS A 288 -1.63 29.31 -12.31
N SER A 289 -2.92 28.98 -12.21
CA SER A 289 -3.95 29.39 -13.15
C SER A 289 -4.97 30.25 -12.41
N SER A 290 -4.94 31.57 -12.64
CA SER A 290 -5.86 32.52 -12.01
C SER A 290 -7.33 32.16 -12.29
N GLU A 291 -7.61 31.67 -13.49
CA GLU A 291 -8.95 31.32 -13.94
C GLU A 291 -9.45 30.03 -13.28
N ASP A 292 -8.58 29.02 -13.09
CA ASP A 292 -8.93 27.83 -12.29
C ASP A 292 -9.02 28.13 -10.80
N ARG A 293 -8.12 28.97 -10.27
CA ARG A 293 -8.17 29.48 -8.88
C ARG A 293 -9.51 30.13 -8.61
N ASP A 294 -9.93 31.09 -9.43
CA ASP A 294 -11.15 31.86 -9.23
C ASP A 294 -12.42 31.01 -9.43
N ARG A 295 -12.36 30.03 -10.34
CA ARG A 295 -13.40 29.03 -10.55
C ARG A 295 -13.53 28.09 -9.33
N ILE A 296 -12.45 27.46 -8.88
CA ILE A 296 -12.45 26.54 -7.73
C ILE A 296 -12.82 27.29 -6.44
N ALA A 297 -12.39 28.55 -6.28
CA ALA A 297 -12.80 29.41 -5.18
C ALA A 297 -14.30 29.74 -5.17
N ALA A 298 -14.93 29.85 -6.35
CA ALA A 298 -16.38 29.98 -6.43
C ALA A 298 -17.12 28.64 -6.21
N GLU A 299 -16.57 27.52 -6.68
CA GLU A 299 -17.17 26.19 -6.56
C GLU A 299 -17.12 25.64 -5.12
N GLU A 300 -15.97 25.73 -4.45
CA GLU A 300 -15.74 25.09 -3.13
C GLU A 300 -15.78 26.09 -1.95
N ASN A 301 -15.90 27.40 -2.23
CA ASN A 301 -15.78 28.51 -1.26
C ASN A 301 -14.44 28.49 -0.50
N VAL A 302 -13.33 28.38 -1.22
CA VAL A 302 -11.96 28.42 -0.68
C VAL A 302 -11.33 29.82 -0.77
N ILE A 303 -10.51 30.18 0.22
CA ILE A 303 -9.80 31.47 0.28
C ILE A 303 -8.26 31.35 0.16
N ALA A 304 -7.74 30.12 0.13
CA ALA A 304 -6.31 29.82 -0.03
C ALA A 304 -6.09 28.50 -0.78
N PHE A 305 -4.89 28.31 -1.31
CA PHE A 305 -4.35 27.07 -1.88
C PHE A 305 -3.03 26.69 -1.20
N GLU A 306 -2.98 25.50 -0.61
CA GLU A 306 -1.81 24.88 0.01
C GLU A 306 -1.71 23.39 -0.41
N MET A 307 -0.72 22.64 0.11
CA MET A 307 -0.36 21.34 -0.43
C MET A 307 -0.29 20.19 0.60
N GLU A 308 -0.40 20.48 1.90
CA GLU A 308 -0.10 19.52 2.98
C GLU A 308 -1.33 19.08 3.78
N GLY A 309 -2.25 20.00 4.08
CA GLY A 309 -3.27 19.85 5.12
C GLY A 309 -4.14 18.60 4.97
N ALA A 310 -4.54 18.25 3.75
CA ALA A 310 -5.36 17.07 3.48
C ALA A 310 -4.64 15.71 3.70
N GLY A 311 -3.31 15.68 3.83
CA GLY A 311 -2.58 14.49 4.27
C GLY A 311 -2.57 14.33 5.81
N ILE A 312 -2.57 15.43 6.53
CA ILE A 312 -2.37 15.46 8.00
C ILE A 312 -3.70 15.28 8.75
N ILE A 313 -4.79 15.82 8.20
CA ILE A 313 -6.15 15.89 8.79
C ILE A 313 -6.79 14.55 9.20
N HIS A 314 -6.31 13.43 8.64
CA HIS A 314 -6.78 12.08 9.01
C HIS A 314 -5.91 11.40 10.06
N ASN A 315 -4.71 11.93 10.32
CA ASN A 315 -3.72 11.35 11.24
C ASN A 315 -3.71 12.05 12.60
N LEU A 316 -3.81 13.40 12.61
CA LEU A 316 -3.73 14.23 13.82
C LEU A 316 -4.88 15.26 13.84
N PRO A 317 -5.44 15.63 15.02
CA PRO A 317 -6.31 16.80 15.14
C PRO A 317 -5.50 18.07 14.85
N CYS A 318 -5.92 18.90 13.89
CA CYS A 318 -5.02 19.93 13.38
C CYS A 318 -5.66 21.27 12.98
N ILE A 319 -4.82 22.30 12.89
CA ILE A 319 -5.14 23.61 12.29
C ILE A 319 -4.01 23.93 11.30
N VAL A 320 -4.36 24.36 10.08
CA VAL A 320 -3.40 24.90 9.10
C VAL A 320 -3.33 26.42 9.28
N VAL A 321 -2.12 26.95 9.42
CA VAL A 321 -1.81 28.38 9.63
C VAL A 321 -0.77 28.79 8.59
N LYS A 322 -1.21 29.41 7.49
CA LYS A 322 -0.34 29.69 6.34
C LYS A 322 -0.31 31.20 6.02
N GLY A 323 0.88 31.74 5.78
CA GLY A 323 1.09 33.10 5.29
C GLY A 323 0.91 33.16 3.76
N VAL A 324 0.39 34.29 3.26
CA VAL A 324 0.08 34.46 1.83
C VAL A 324 1.30 34.99 1.08
N CYS A 325 2.03 34.09 0.39
CA CYS A 325 3.24 34.43 -0.37
C CYS A 325 3.00 34.69 -1.86
N ASP A 326 1.88 34.19 -2.40
CA ASP A 326 1.48 34.43 -3.78
C ASP A 326 -0.05 34.44 -3.95
N TYR A 327 -0.55 34.73 -5.16
CA TYR A 327 -1.98 34.73 -5.47
C TYR A 327 -2.49 33.47 -6.17
N ALA A 328 -1.85 32.32 -5.96
CA ALA A 328 -2.14 31.06 -6.63
C ALA A 328 -2.20 31.20 -8.16
N ASP A 329 -1.27 31.98 -8.74
CA ASP A 329 -1.27 32.31 -10.18
C ASP A 329 0.10 32.18 -10.86
N SER A 330 0.15 32.62 -12.13
CA SER A 330 1.31 32.49 -13.00
C SER A 330 2.42 33.53 -12.78
N HIS A 331 2.14 34.64 -12.09
CA HIS A 331 3.05 35.80 -11.95
C HIS A 331 3.94 35.75 -10.72
N LYS A 332 3.70 34.77 -9.85
CA LYS A 332 4.32 34.66 -8.54
C LYS A 332 5.84 34.61 -8.53
N ASP A 333 6.41 35.31 -7.55
CA ASP A 333 7.83 35.32 -7.23
C ASP A 333 8.13 34.59 -5.91
N LYS A 334 9.27 34.87 -5.29
CA LYS A 334 9.70 34.32 -3.98
C LYS A 334 9.98 35.38 -2.91
N ILE A 335 9.85 36.67 -3.23
CA ILE A 335 10.24 37.81 -2.38
C ILE A 335 9.47 37.75 -1.05
N TRP A 336 8.19 37.41 -1.11
CA TRP A 336 7.30 37.35 0.05
C TRP A 336 7.49 36.11 0.93
N GLN A 337 8.21 35.07 0.49
CA GLN A 337 8.21 33.76 1.18
C GLN A 337 8.81 33.81 2.60
N LYS A 338 9.95 34.47 2.82
CA LYS A 338 10.57 34.54 4.16
C LYS A 338 9.72 35.35 5.14
N TYR A 339 9.25 36.53 4.73
CA TYR A 339 8.37 37.37 5.54
C TYR A 339 7.08 36.63 5.91
N THR A 340 6.41 36.00 4.94
CA THR A 340 5.14 35.29 5.18
C THR A 340 5.29 34.04 6.05
N ALA A 341 6.44 33.35 5.98
CA ALA A 341 6.76 32.28 6.92
C ALA A 341 6.93 32.78 8.37
N ALA A 342 7.69 33.87 8.57
CA ALA A 342 7.81 34.52 9.88
C ALA A 342 6.47 35.03 10.42
N THR A 343 5.62 35.59 9.56
CA THR A 343 4.26 36.01 9.91
C THR A 343 3.37 34.82 10.29
N ALA A 344 3.49 33.68 9.60
CA ALA A 344 2.76 32.45 9.95
C ALA A 344 3.23 31.86 11.30
N ALA A 345 4.55 31.86 11.56
CA ALA A 345 5.11 31.44 12.85
C ALA A 345 4.69 32.38 14.00
N ALA A 346 4.70 33.70 13.77
CA ALA A 346 4.19 34.69 14.72
C ALA A 346 2.71 34.50 15.03
N CYS A 347 1.91 34.10 14.03
CA CYS A 347 0.50 33.75 14.22
C CYS A 347 0.33 32.43 14.98
N MET A 348 1.15 31.42 14.69
CA MET A 348 1.17 30.14 15.41
C MET A 348 1.49 30.34 16.91
N LYS A 349 2.50 31.13 17.26
CA LYS A 349 2.82 31.44 18.67
C LYS A 349 1.67 32.19 19.35
N SER A 350 1.15 33.22 18.68
CA SER A 350 -0.01 33.99 19.15
C SER A 350 -1.30 33.16 19.33
N LEU A 351 -1.41 32.04 18.60
CA LEU A 351 -2.48 31.06 18.71
C LEU A 351 -2.23 30.12 19.90
N LEU A 352 -1.02 29.59 20.05
CA LEU A 352 -0.66 28.69 21.17
C LEU A 352 -0.79 29.37 22.53
N GLU A 353 -0.42 30.64 22.65
CA GLU A 353 -0.62 31.46 23.87
C GLU A 353 -2.10 31.72 24.23
N GLN A 354 -3.04 31.20 23.41
CA GLN A 354 -4.48 31.20 23.68
C GLN A 354 -5.08 29.78 23.72
N TRP A 355 -4.29 28.74 23.44
CA TRP A 355 -4.63 27.35 23.68
C TRP A 355 -4.63 27.07 25.20
N ALA A 356 -5.13 25.91 25.63
CA ALA A 356 -5.32 25.60 27.04
C ALA A 356 -4.40 24.46 27.50
N ILE A 357 -3.56 24.70 28.50
CA ILE A 357 -2.70 23.71 29.16
C ILE A 357 -3.58 22.67 29.90
N ILE A 358 -3.05 21.46 30.13
CA ILE A 358 -3.68 20.39 30.93
C ILE A 358 -2.92 20.23 32.25
N ASP A 359 -3.65 20.14 33.37
CA ASP A 359 -3.08 19.87 34.69
C ASP A 359 -2.46 18.46 34.77
N GLN A 360 -1.18 18.37 35.15
CA GLN A 360 -0.50 17.09 35.38
C GLN A 360 -0.66 16.62 36.84
N SER A 361 -1.24 15.44 37.04
CA SER A 361 -1.48 14.83 38.36
C SER A 361 -0.19 14.38 39.06
N LYS A 362 0.03 14.83 40.30
CA LYS A 362 1.28 14.67 41.07
C LYS A 362 1.46 13.28 41.73
N GLU A 363 1.09 12.20 41.05
CA GLU A 363 0.93 10.88 41.67
C GLU A 363 2.23 10.06 41.82
N GLU A 364 3.24 10.30 40.99
CA GLU A 364 4.42 9.41 40.84
C GLU A 364 5.37 9.34 42.06
N SER A 365 5.18 10.16 43.10
CA SER A 365 6.16 10.32 44.19
C SER A 365 6.15 9.24 45.27
N ARG A 366 5.24 8.25 45.23
CA ARG A 366 4.92 7.40 46.40
C ARG A 366 5.21 5.89 46.31
N GLN A 367 5.59 5.34 45.15
CA GLN A 367 5.64 3.87 44.95
C GLN A 367 7.08 3.29 44.87
N ARG A 368 8.04 3.76 45.68
CA ARG A 368 9.46 3.40 45.52
C ARG A 368 10.13 2.63 46.65
N GLU A 369 9.41 2.23 47.69
CA GLU A 369 10.01 1.64 48.90
C GLU A 369 9.72 0.14 49.13
N ASP A 370 8.67 -0.43 48.53
CA ASP A 370 8.10 -1.73 48.97
C ASP A 370 8.59 -3.02 48.25
N LEU A 371 9.54 -2.97 47.30
CA LEU A 371 9.88 -4.13 46.46
C LEU A 371 11.37 -4.54 46.48
N ILE A 372 11.79 -5.13 47.60
CA ILE A 372 12.98 -5.99 47.70
C ILE A 372 12.57 -7.30 48.42
N GLY A 373 12.49 -8.43 47.72
CA GLY A 373 12.12 -9.70 48.38
C GLY A 373 11.91 -10.96 47.50
N ASN A 374 13.02 -11.63 47.15
CA ASN A 374 13.19 -13.09 46.89
C ASN A 374 12.32 -13.86 45.85
N GLY A 375 12.90 -14.96 45.33
CA GLY A 375 12.26 -16.01 44.53
C GLY A 375 13.06 -17.34 44.57
N SER A 376 12.63 -18.43 43.92
CA SER A 376 13.37 -19.73 43.77
C SER A 376 12.76 -20.70 42.71
N SER A 377 13.38 -21.89 42.48
CA SER A 377 13.33 -22.71 41.22
C SER A 377 13.11 -24.25 41.38
N CYS A 378 12.68 -25.01 40.33
CA CYS A 378 12.96 -26.47 40.06
C CYS A 378 12.47 -27.03 38.66
N HIS A 379 12.38 -28.38 38.42
CA HIS A 379 12.86 -29.18 37.22
C HIS A 379 11.95 -30.42 36.79
N LEU A 380 12.06 -31.25 35.69
CA LEU A 380 12.82 -31.37 34.38
C LEU A 380 12.41 -32.67 33.51
N ASP A 381 12.37 -32.60 32.15
CA ASP A 381 12.41 -33.63 31.02
C ASP A 381 11.45 -34.90 30.95
N THR A 382 11.41 -35.89 29.99
CA THR A 382 12.20 -36.36 28.78
C THR A 382 11.45 -37.34 27.77
N SER A 383 11.88 -37.49 26.48
CA SER A 383 11.81 -38.70 25.53
C SER A 383 10.48 -39.14 24.78
N LEU A 384 10.33 -40.01 23.72
CA LEU A 384 11.12 -40.58 22.54
C LEU A 384 10.25 -41.45 21.50
N SER A 385 10.80 -41.81 20.29
CA SER A 385 10.38 -42.87 19.25
C SER A 385 9.20 -42.57 18.23
N ALA A 386 8.83 -43.29 17.12
CA ALA A 386 9.18 -44.57 16.37
C ALA A 386 8.80 -44.54 14.81
N HIS A 387 8.71 -45.68 14.03
CA HIS A 387 8.76 -45.72 12.50
C HIS A 387 8.03 -46.87 11.68
N SER A 388 8.01 -46.82 10.30
CA SER A 388 7.82 -47.89 9.20
C SER A 388 6.41 -48.26 8.59
N ASN A 389 6.13 -48.87 7.38
CA ASN A 389 6.77 -49.06 6.01
C ASN A 389 5.88 -49.79 4.87
N LYS A 390 5.81 -49.27 3.60
CA LYS A 390 5.87 -49.86 2.19
C LYS A 390 4.76 -50.68 1.36
N ALA A 391 4.49 -50.33 0.04
CA ALA A 391 3.49 -50.90 -0.97
C ALA A 391 3.74 -50.75 -2.58
N PRO A 392 2.88 -51.23 -3.58
CA PRO A 392 3.10 -51.36 -5.10
C PRO A 392 1.99 -50.98 -6.21
N SER A 393 2.17 -51.19 -7.57
CA SER A 393 1.28 -50.82 -8.79
C SER A 393 1.56 -51.62 -10.17
N PRO A 394 1.27 -51.31 -11.52
CA PRO A 394 0.50 -50.23 -12.30
C PRO A 394 -0.32 -50.24 -13.74
N PRO A 395 -0.45 -51.18 -14.74
CA PRO A 395 -0.56 -50.90 -16.26
C PRO A 395 -1.79 -51.44 -17.16
N ILE A 396 -2.08 -51.36 -18.53
CA ILE A 396 -1.88 -50.61 -19.89
C ILE A 396 -2.65 -51.39 -21.11
N GLU A 397 -2.88 -51.14 -22.46
CA GLU A 397 -3.38 -50.18 -23.59
C GLU A 397 -3.57 -51.04 -24.97
N HIS A 398 -4.18 -50.89 -26.22
CA HIS A 398 -4.93 -50.00 -27.25
C HIS A 398 -5.94 -50.81 -28.27
N ASP A 399 -6.38 -50.70 -29.60
CA ASP A 399 -6.15 -50.08 -31.00
C ASP A 399 -7.40 -49.89 -32.06
N ILE A 400 -7.35 -49.99 -33.45
CA ILE A 400 -8.32 -49.34 -34.51
C ILE A 400 -8.62 -49.89 -36.00
N GLN A 401 -9.78 -49.60 -36.73
CA GLN A 401 -10.01 -49.44 -38.26
C GLN A 401 -11.42 -48.84 -38.83
N ASP A 402 -11.69 -48.59 -40.18
CA ASP A 402 -12.37 -47.36 -40.86
C ASP A 402 -13.42 -47.39 -42.08
N ASP A 403 -14.25 -46.31 -42.33
CA ASP A 403 -15.17 -46.01 -43.54
C ASP A 403 -16.08 -44.69 -43.52
N ASP A 404 -15.84 -43.52 -44.11
CA ASP A 404 -14.62 -42.90 -44.61
C ASP A 404 -14.49 -41.37 -44.30
N LEU A 405 -15.37 -40.74 -43.47
CA LEU A 405 -15.01 -39.46 -42.79
C LEU A 405 -15.73 -39.14 -41.47
N LEU A 406 -17.00 -39.53 -41.31
CA LEU A 406 -17.57 -39.65 -39.95
C LEU A 406 -17.18 -40.98 -39.27
N GLN A 407 -16.53 -41.89 -40.00
CA GLN A 407 -15.69 -42.95 -39.43
C GLN A 407 -14.20 -42.56 -39.50
N VAL A 408 -13.69 -41.98 -40.61
CA VAL A 408 -12.25 -41.56 -40.67
C VAL A 408 -11.90 -40.49 -39.62
N LEU A 409 -12.80 -39.63 -39.13
CA LEU A 409 -12.45 -38.79 -37.96
C LEU A 409 -12.23 -39.64 -36.68
N PRO A 410 -13.18 -40.47 -36.21
CA PRO A 410 -12.93 -41.43 -35.13
C PRO A 410 -11.67 -42.31 -35.32
N ILE A 411 -11.37 -42.76 -36.54
CA ILE A 411 -10.20 -43.62 -36.79
C ILE A 411 -8.90 -42.82 -36.94
N ILE A 412 -8.89 -41.63 -37.54
CA ILE A 412 -7.76 -40.69 -37.47
C ILE A 412 -7.48 -40.40 -36.00
N ILE A 413 -8.48 -39.97 -35.23
CA ILE A 413 -8.35 -39.66 -33.81
C ILE A 413 -7.82 -40.88 -33.04
N SER A 414 -8.28 -42.09 -33.34
CA SER A 414 -7.80 -43.31 -32.67
C SER A 414 -6.42 -43.79 -33.17
N ARG A 415 -6.08 -43.63 -34.46
CA ARG A 415 -4.72 -43.85 -35.00
C ARG A 415 -3.74 -42.85 -34.40
N PHE A 416 -4.13 -41.60 -34.19
CA PHE A 416 -3.31 -40.61 -33.50
C PHE A 416 -3.25 -40.87 -31.99
N LYS A 417 -4.31 -41.34 -31.31
CA LYS A 417 -4.22 -41.85 -29.92
C LYS A 417 -3.26 -43.03 -29.78
N SER A 418 -3.33 -43.99 -30.71
CA SER A 418 -2.40 -45.13 -30.82
C SER A 418 -0.96 -44.65 -30.97
N THR A 419 -0.70 -43.81 -31.96
CA THR A 419 0.61 -43.18 -32.19
C THR A 419 1.08 -42.37 -30.98
N LEU A 420 0.21 -41.61 -30.31
CA LEU A 420 0.52 -40.87 -29.06
C LEU A 420 0.92 -41.80 -27.90
N SER A 421 0.43 -43.05 -27.87
CA SER A 421 0.91 -44.09 -26.96
C SER A 421 2.21 -44.74 -27.47
N CYS A 422 2.38 -44.97 -28.77
CA CYS A 422 3.66 -45.37 -29.35
C CYS A 422 4.77 -44.39 -28.99
N PHE A 423 4.54 -43.06 -29.07
CA PHE A 423 5.46 -42.01 -28.60
C PHE A 423 5.85 -42.16 -27.11
N LYS A 424 4.94 -42.63 -26.25
CA LYS A 424 5.19 -42.93 -24.82
C LYS A 424 6.04 -44.20 -24.67
N HIS A 425 5.77 -45.23 -25.46
CA HIS A 425 6.44 -46.54 -25.42
C HIS A 425 7.86 -46.50 -26.00
N HIS A 426 8.03 -46.04 -27.25
CA HIS A 426 9.27 -46.11 -28.03
C HIS A 426 10.36 -45.16 -27.49
N LYS A 427 9.97 -44.14 -26.71
CA LYS A 427 10.87 -43.25 -25.95
C LYS A 427 11.84 -44.01 -25.01
N LYS A 428 11.59 -45.27 -24.67
CA LYS A 428 12.52 -46.11 -23.91
C LYS A 428 13.72 -46.61 -24.74
N PHE A 429 13.53 -46.78 -26.05
CA PHE A 429 14.52 -47.32 -26.98
C PHE A 429 15.49 -46.27 -27.52
N LEU A 430 15.04 -45.01 -27.69
CA LEU A 430 15.96 -43.90 -27.89
C LEU A 430 17.05 -43.86 -26.80
N PRO A 431 18.27 -43.38 -27.10
CA PRO A 431 19.34 -43.22 -26.11
C PRO A 431 18.90 -42.35 -24.93
N LYS A 432 19.69 -42.31 -23.85
CA LYS A 432 19.47 -41.35 -22.75
C LYS A 432 19.64 -39.88 -23.17
N ASP A 433 19.99 -39.62 -24.42
CA ASP A 433 19.95 -38.33 -25.08
C ASP A 433 18.67 -37.55 -24.75
N VAL A 434 18.87 -36.30 -24.34
CA VAL A 434 17.79 -35.45 -23.81
C VAL A 434 16.98 -34.85 -24.95
N ASP A 435 17.61 -34.48 -26.06
CA ASP A 435 16.98 -33.73 -27.13
C ASP A 435 16.12 -34.64 -28.02
N LEU A 436 16.58 -35.85 -28.36
CA LEU A 436 15.72 -36.82 -29.05
C LEU A 436 14.49 -37.19 -28.19
N ARG A 437 14.67 -37.35 -26.87
CA ARG A 437 13.58 -37.61 -25.90
C ARG A 437 12.71 -36.38 -25.62
N SER A 438 13.22 -35.17 -25.88
CA SER A 438 12.49 -33.90 -25.79
C SER A 438 11.66 -33.67 -27.04
N THR A 439 12.23 -33.86 -28.23
CA THR A 439 11.55 -33.81 -29.52
C THR A 439 10.37 -34.77 -29.56
N LEU A 440 10.52 -36.03 -29.13
CA LEU A 440 9.37 -36.95 -28.99
C LEU A 440 8.26 -36.40 -28.07
N ARG A 441 8.62 -35.75 -26.94
CA ARG A 441 7.63 -35.16 -26.02
C ARG A 441 6.93 -33.96 -26.64
N THR A 442 7.66 -33.08 -27.33
CA THR A 442 7.12 -31.89 -27.99
C THR A 442 6.20 -32.27 -29.15
N GLN A 443 6.61 -33.20 -30.02
CA GLN A 443 5.74 -33.69 -31.09
C GLN A 443 4.48 -34.38 -30.54
N ARG A 444 4.59 -35.13 -29.43
CA ARG A 444 3.44 -35.69 -28.72
C ARG A 444 2.49 -34.61 -28.18
N VAL A 445 2.98 -33.45 -27.74
CA VAL A 445 2.12 -32.33 -27.29
C VAL A 445 1.44 -31.64 -28.48
N VAL A 446 2.15 -31.39 -29.57
CA VAL A 446 1.56 -30.82 -30.80
C VAL A 446 0.47 -31.74 -31.35
N LEU A 447 0.71 -33.06 -31.39
CA LEU A 447 -0.29 -34.04 -31.80
C LEU A 447 -1.49 -34.12 -30.83
N LEU A 448 -1.33 -33.82 -29.53
CA LEU A 448 -2.45 -33.72 -28.59
C LEU A 448 -3.31 -32.47 -28.87
N GLU A 449 -2.69 -31.32 -29.14
CA GLU A 449 -3.38 -30.05 -29.43
C GLU A 449 -4.12 -30.09 -30.79
N VAL A 450 -3.53 -30.75 -31.80
CA VAL A 450 -4.21 -31.07 -33.06
C VAL A 450 -5.34 -32.09 -32.84
N MET A 451 -5.13 -33.14 -32.03
CA MET A 451 -6.19 -34.10 -31.68
C MET A 451 -7.36 -33.44 -30.92
N GLU A 452 -7.08 -32.49 -30.02
CA GLU A 452 -8.09 -31.72 -29.29
C GLU A 452 -8.88 -30.81 -30.24
N THR A 453 -8.21 -30.16 -31.20
CA THR A 453 -8.86 -29.41 -32.29
C THR A 453 -9.78 -30.33 -33.11
N LEU A 454 -9.27 -31.48 -33.55
CA LEU A 454 -10.04 -32.51 -34.30
C LEU A 454 -11.21 -33.11 -33.50
N SER A 455 -11.16 -33.09 -32.17
CA SER A 455 -12.18 -33.68 -31.30
C SER A 455 -13.23 -32.68 -30.81
N SER A 456 -12.95 -31.38 -30.87
CA SER A 456 -13.81 -30.31 -30.31
C SER A 456 -14.56 -29.52 -31.37
N ASP A 457 -13.97 -29.29 -32.55
CA ASP A 457 -14.51 -28.39 -33.57
C ASP A 457 -15.11 -29.16 -34.75
N ALA A 458 -16.27 -29.81 -34.53
CA ALA A 458 -17.01 -30.56 -35.54
C ALA A 458 -17.73 -29.67 -36.59
N SER A 459 -17.19 -28.48 -36.89
CA SER A 459 -17.73 -27.53 -37.86
C SER A 459 -17.50 -27.95 -39.30
N ASP A 460 -18.40 -27.54 -40.20
CA ASP A 460 -18.31 -27.92 -41.62
C ASP A 460 -17.13 -27.27 -42.35
N ALA A 461 -16.59 -26.18 -41.81
CA ALA A 461 -15.34 -25.60 -42.28
C ALA A 461 -14.15 -26.56 -42.09
N LEU A 462 -14.02 -27.16 -40.90
CA LEU A 462 -12.95 -28.12 -40.62
C LEU A 462 -13.11 -29.40 -41.45
N LYS A 463 -14.35 -29.92 -41.59
CA LYS A 463 -14.66 -31.08 -42.44
C LYS A 463 -14.23 -30.86 -43.90
N ASN A 464 -14.57 -29.71 -44.47
CA ASN A 464 -14.23 -29.38 -45.86
C ASN A 464 -12.71 -29.25 -46.10
N GLN A 465 -11.92 -28.84 -45.10
CA GLN A 465 -10.46 -28.75 -45.21
C GLN A 465 -9.74 -30.07 -44.93
N ILE A 466 -10.30 -30.91 -44.04
CA ILE A 466 -9.80 -32.27 -43.82
C ILE A 466 -10.12 -33.17 -45.02
N GLY A 467 -11.29 -33.04 -45.66
CA GLY A 467 -11.65 -33.85 -46.84
C GLY A 467 -10.66 -33.74 -48.01
N SER A 468 -10.06 -32.56 -48.25
CA SER A 468 -8.98 -32.40 -49.24
C SER A 468 -7.64 -33.03 -48.84
N SER A 469 -7.47 -33.40 -47.57
CA SER A 469 -6.22 -33.85 -46.95
C SER A 469 -6.32 -35.23 -46.28
N GLU A 470 -7.50 -35.85 -46.27
CA GLU A 470 -7.85 -37.03 -45.47
C GLU A 470 -6.92 -38.22 -45.72
N ASN A 471 -6.72 -38.58 -46.99
CA ASN A 471 -5.80 -39.63 -47.41
C ASN A 471 -4.34 -39.33 -47.01
N LEU A 472 -3.95 -38.05 -46.97
CA LEU A 472 -2.64 -37.58 -46.48
C LEU A 472 -2.56 -37.66 -44.94
N CYS A 473 -3.63 -37.33 -44.21
CA CYS A 473 -3.71 -37.49 -42.76
C CYS A 473 -3.59 -38.95 -42.33
N LEU A 474 -4.28 -39.87 -43.01
CA LEU A 474 -4.18 -41.32 -42.78
C LEU A 474 -2.78 -41.85 -43.11
N LYS A 475 -2.18 -41.42 -44.25
CA LYS A 475 -0.80 -41.77 -44.63
C LYS A 475 0.23 -41.25 -43.63
N LEU A 476 0.10 -40.00 -43.16
CA LEU A 476 0.98 -39.42 -42.14
C LEU A 476 0.84 -40.17 -40.82
N GLY A 477 -0.38 -40.45 -40.35
CA GLY A 477 -0.61 -41.22 -39.12
C GLY A 477 0.02 -42.62 -39.16
N LEU A 478 -0.04 -43.29 -40.32
CA LEU A 478 0.63 -44.58 -40.52
C LEU A 478 2.16 -44.43 -40.64
N ALA A 479 2.66 -43.48 -41.43
CA ALA A 479 4.08 -43.26 -41.66
C ALA A 479 4.83 -42.84 -40.38
N ILE A 480 4.23 -41.97 -39.56
CA ILE A 480 4.75 -41.58 -38.24
C ILE A 480 4.85 -42.82 -37.32
N ARG A 481 3.87 -43.73 -37.36
CA ARG A 481 3.92 -45.00 -36.60
C ARG A 481 5.00 -45.95 -37.13
N THR A 482 5.09 -46.11 -38.45
CA THR A 482 6.13 -46.95 -39.08
C THR A 482 7.53 -46.40 -38.80
N LYS A 483 7.73 -45.09 -38.84
CA LYS A 483 9.03 -44.45 -38.57
C LYS A 483 9.43 -44.56 -37.09
N LEU A 484 8.47 -44.56 -36.16
CA LEU A 484 8.72 -44.91 -34.74
C LEU A 484 9.17 -46.36 -34.57
N VAL A 485 8.58 -47.31 -35.30
CA VAL A 485 8.99 -48.72 -35.29
C VAL A 485 10.34 -48.92 -36.00
N GLU A 486 10.62 -48.19 -37.08
CA GLU A 486 11.93 -48.15 -37.75
C GLU A 486 13.00 -47.63 -36.78
N VAL A 487 12.73 -46.56 -36.03
CA VAL A 487 13.60 -46.08 -34.94
C VAL A 487 13.84 -47.16 -33.89
N GLU A 488 12.86 -48.01 -33.58
CA GLU A 488 13.03 -49.15 -32.66
C GLU A 488 13.84 -50.30 -33.26
N GLU A 489 13.57 -50.75 -34.49
CA GLU A 489 14.36 -51.82 -35.14
C GLU A 489 15.81 -51.39 -35.37
N THR A 490 16.03 -50.15 -35.83
CA THR A 490 17.34 -49.51 -35.98
C THR A 490 18.04 -49.36 -34.63
N THR A 491 17.28 -49.07 -33.55
CA THR A 491 17.81 -49.18 -32.18
C THR A 491 18.28 -50.60 -31.87
N MET A 492 17.47 -51.63 -32.16
CA MET A 492 17.78 -52.99 -31.71
C MET A 492 18.92 -53.65 -32.51
N ARG A 493 19.03 -53.38 -33.81
CA ARG A 493 19.98 -54.06 -34.72
C ARG A 493 21.35 -53.39 -34.83
N LEU A 494 21.49 -52.08 -34.60
CA LEU A 494 22.75 -51.38 -34.82
C LEU A 494 23.77 -51.52 -33.67
N PRO A 495 25.07 -51.67 -33.97
CA PRO A 495 26.15 -51.50 -33.00
C PRO A 495 26.12 -50.11 -32.34
N VAL A 496 26.50 -50.05 -31.06
CA VAL A 496 26.40 -48.84 -30.22
C VAL A 496 27.07 -47.59 -30.81
N ALA A 497 28.11 -47.77 -31.64
CA ALA A 497 28.90 -46.68 -32.21
C ALA A 497 28.19 -45.85 -33.30
N THR A 498 27.38 -46.46 -34.18
CA THR A 498 26.64 -45.73 -35.24
C THR A 498 25.23 -45.33 -34.81
N LYS A 499 24.63 -46.15 -33.94
CA LYS A 499 23.27 -46.07 -33.40
C LYS A 499 22.75 -44.66 -33.14
N ALA A 500 23.51 -43.81 -32.43
CA ALA A 500 23.05 -42.47 -32.06
C ALA A 500 22.79 -41.52 -33.24
N ARG A 501 23.53 -41.66 -34.36
CA ARG A 501 23.39 -40.77 -35.52
C ARG A 501 22.17 -41.13 -36.36
N GLU A 502 22.01 -42.40 -36.71
CA GLU A 502 20.85 -42.87 -37.48
C GLU A 502 19.55 -42.71 -36.68
N GLN A 503 19.59 -42.83 -35.35
CA GLN A 503 18.47 -42.48 -34.46
C GLN A 503 18.16 -40.98 -34.42
N HIS A 504 19.15 -40.09 -34.54
CA HIS A 504 18.93 -38.65 -34.61
C HIS A 504 18.22 -38.27 -35.90
N ASP A 505 18.76 -38.73 -37.04
CA ASP A 505 18.26 -38.38 -38.36
C ASP A 505 16.82 -38.91 -38.57
N ALA A 506 16.54 -40.13 -38.10
CA ALA A 506 15.18 -40.70 -38.10
C ALA A 506 14.18 -40.00 -37.14
N VAL A 507 14.65 -39.25 -36.13
CA VAL A 507 13.79 -38.44 -35.23
C VAL A 507 13.56 -37.03 -35.79
N GLU A 508 14.50 -36.46 -36.54
CA GLU A 508 14.29 -35.21 -37.29
C GLU A 508 13.36 -35.43 -38.51
N ASP A 509 13.42 -36.59 -39.17
CA ASP A 509 12.40 -37.06 -40.12
C ASP A 509 11.00 -37.03 -39.48
N LEU A 510 10.86 -37.68 -38.32
CA LEU A 510 9.60 -37.80 -37.58
C LEU A 510 9.03 -36.44 -37.16
N LYS A 511 9.90 -35.53 -36.69
CA LYS A 511 9.57 -34.13 -36.37
C LYS A 511 9.06 -33.37 -37.59
N SER A 512 9.72 -33.55 -38.74
CA SER A 512 9.31 -32.93 -40.00
C SER A 512 7.92 -33.40 -40.45
N MET A 513 7.64 -34.70 -40.34
CA MET A 513 6.30 -35.27 -40.62
C MET A 513 5.21 -34.66 -39.72
N VAL A 514 5.48 -34.49 -38.42
CA VAL A 514 4.51 -33.90 -37.47
C VAL A 514 4.31 -32.40 -37.71
N GLN A 515 5.33 -31.66 -38.13
CA GLN A 515 5.18 -30.24 -38.48
C GLN A 515 4.41 -30.02 -39.79
N VAL A 516 4.60 -30.88 -40.80
CA VAL A 516 3.77 -30.90 -42.01
C VAL A 516 2.31 -31.22 -41.67
N PHE A 517 2.07 -32.17 -40.76
CA PHE A 517 0.71 -32.48 -40.29
C PHE A 517 0.05 -31.29 -39.56
N ALA A 518 0.74 -30.68 -38.59
CA ALA A 518 0.22 -29.56 -37.82
C ALA A 518 -0.06 -28.30 -38.65
N SER A 519 0.70 -28.05 -39.72
CA SER A 519 0.46 -26.95 -40.65
C SER A 519 -0.64 -27.23 -41.68
N SER A 520 -1.09 -28.48 -41.82
CA SER A 520 -2.18 -28.89 -42.73
C SER A 520 -3.58 -28.73 -42.14
N ILE A 521 -3.71 -28.40 -40.84
CA ILE A 521 -4.99 -28.24 -40.13
C ILE A 521 -5.03 -26.84 -39.48
N PRO A 522 -5.89 -25.91 -39.93
CA PRO A 522 -5.81 -24.51 -39.51
C PRO A 522 -6.59 -24.21 -38.22
N HIS A 523 -6.03 -23.34 -37.37
CA HIS A 523 -6.70 -22.82 -36.18
C HIS A 523 -7.55 -21.56 -36.49
N PRO A 524 -8.71 -21.36 -35.83
CA PRO A 524 -9.54 -20.16 -36.00
C PRO A 524 -8.88 -18.90 -35.42
N LYS A 525 -9.01 -17.77 -36.12
CA LYS A 525 -8.37 -16.49 -35.77
C LYS A 525 -9.25 -15.62 -34.85
N GLN A 526 -8.68 -15.06 -33.79
CA GLN A 526 -9.35 -14.08 -32.93
C GLN A 526 -9.52 -12.70 -33.61
N PRO A 527 -10.66 -12.00 -33.42
CA PRO A 527 -10.83 -10.60 -33.81
C PRO A 527 -10.07 -9.61 -32.90
N ARG A 528 -9.82 -8.39 -33.40
CA ARG A 528 -9.21 -7.28 -32.62
C ARG A 528 -10.25 -6.45 -31.87
N ALA A 529 -9.77 -5.67 -30.89
CA ALA A 529 -10.58 -4.99 -29.89
C ALA A 529 -11.45 -3.82 -30.39
N SER A 530 -12.72 -3.81 -29.96
CA SER A 530 -13.43 -2.61 -29.48
C SER A 530 -14.81 -2.97 -28.90
N ASN A 531 -14.97 -2.88 -27.58
CA ASN A 531 -16.18 -2.45 -26.85
C ASN A 531 -16.03 -2.70 -25.34
N GLU A 532 -16.57 -1.79 -24.52
CA GLU A 532 -16.76 -2.02 -23.09
C GLU A 532 -17.95 -2.96 -22.83
N SER A 533 -17.96 -3.60 -21.65
CA SER A 533 -19.07 -4.36 -21.06
C SER A 533 -19.59 -5.57 -21.85
N HIS A 534 -19.27 -6.81 -21.40
CA HIS A 534 -20.29 -7.86 -21.19
C HIS A 534 -19.86 -9.20 -20.53
N ILE A 535 -18.82 -9.28 -19.69
CA ILE A 535 -18.54 -10.50 -18.89
C ILE A 535 -18.75 -10.26 -17.39
N VAL A 536 -20.01 -10.16 -16.97
CA VAL A 536 -20.45 -10.57 -15.63
C VAL A 536 -21.79 -11.31 -15.77
N LYS A 537 -21.75 -12.45 -16.48
CA LYS A 537 -22.93 -13.16 -17.02
C LYS A 537 -23.35 -14.42 -16.23
N THR A 538 -22.79 -14.67 -15.05
CA THR A 538 -23.35 -15.66 -14.10
C THR A 538 -23.88 -14.98 -12.82
N PRO A 539 -25.08 -15.33 -12.32
CA PRO A 539 -25.54 -14.89 -11.00
C PRO A 539 -24.66 -15.41 -9.85
N ARG A 540 -23.95 -16.52 -10.08
CA ARG A 540 -23.03 -17.16 -9.12
C ARG A 540 -21.81 -16.27 -8.86
N GLY A 541 -21.11 -15.84 -9.91
CA GLY A 541 -19.95 -14.96 -9.81
C GLY A 541 -20.24 -13.62 -9.11
N ARG A 542 -21.41 -13.01 -9.40
CA ARG A 542 -21.83 -11.77 -8.70
C ARG A 542 -22.00 -11.94 -7.20
N ARG A 543 -22.49 -13.11 -6.74
CA ARG A 543 -22.62 -13.42 -5.31
C ARG A 543 -21.25 -13.69 -4.67
N GLN A 544 -20.39 -14.45 -5.34
CA GLN A 544 -19.03 -14.72 -4.87
C GLN A 544 -18.19 -13.44 -4.74
N PHE A 545 -18.22 -12.55 -5.75
CA PHE A 545 -17.51 -11.27 -5.68
C PHE A 545 -18.04 -10.33 -4.58
N GLN A 546 -19.34 -10.42 -4.25
CA GLN A 546 -19.89 -9.72 -3.09
C GLN A 546 -19.38 -10.31 -1.77
N GLN A 547 -19.23 -11.64 -1.65
CA GLN A 547 -18.68 -12.28 -0.45
C GLN A 547 -17.25 -11.83 -0.15
N PHE A 548 -16.35 -11.78 -1.15
CA PHE A 548 -14.98 -11.27 -0.95
C PHE A 548 -14.96 -9.85 -0.36
N ARG A 549 -15.80 -8.94 -0.88
CA ARG A 549 -15.91 -7.57 -0.36
C ARG A 549 -16.51 -7.48 1.03
N VAL A 550 -17.46 -8.36 1.36
CA VAL A 550 -18.10 -8.47 2.69
C VAL A 550 -17.09 -8.93 3.74
N VAL A 551 -16.31 -9.98 3.43
CA VAL A 551 -15.23 -10.49 4.30
C VAL A 551 -14.15 -9.43 4.49
N ARG A 552 -13.67 -8.80 3.41
CA ARG A 552 -12.62 -7.77 3.47
C ARG A 552 -12.98 -6.60 4.39
N GLN A 553 -14.23 -6.12 4.31
CA GLN A 553 -14.73 -5.06 5.18
C GLN A 553 -14.81 -5.51 6.65
N ALA A 554 -15.30 -6.74 6.89
CA ALA A 554 -15.37 -7.30 8.23
C ALA A 554 -13.98 -7.54 8.84
N ALA A 555 -12.99 -7.92 8.03
CA ALA A 555 -11.59 -8.11 8.44
C ALA A 555 -10.91 -6.78 8.83
N CYS A 556 -11.13 -5.69 8.08
CA CYS A 556 -10.65 -4.36 8.50
C CYS A 556 -11.23 -3.97 9.86
N SER A 557 -12.56 -4.03 10.02
CA SER A 557 -13.21 -3.66 11.28
C SER A 557 -12.83 -4.58 12.45
N LEU A 558 -12.44 -5.83 12.19
CA LEU A 558 -11.87 -6.73 13.19
C LEU A 558 -10.45 -6.29 13.61
N TYR A 559 -9.60 -5.89 12.66
CA TYR A 559 -8.28 -5.34 12.98
C TYR A 559 -8.38 -4.06 13.81
N ASP A 560 -9.28 -3.13 13.42
CA ASP A 560 -9.55 -1.89 14.16
C ASP A 560 -10.04 -2.18 15.60
N ALA A 561 -10.94 -3.16 15.76
CA ALA A 561 -11.46 -3.57 17.06
C ALA A 561 -10.39 -4.21 17.95
N LEU A 562 -9.54 -5.08 17.39
CA LEU A 562 -8.42 -5.70 18.12
C LEU A 562 -7.36 -4.66 18.51
N GLY A 563 -6.99 -3.76 17.59
CA GLY A 563 -6.08 -2.64 17.89
C GLY A 563 -6.63 -1.68 18.96
N THR A 564 -7.96 -1.58 19.09
CA THR A 564 -8.64 -0.82 20.15
C THR A 564 -8.74 -1.61 21.47
N ALA A 565 -8.81 -2.94 21.41
CA ALA A 565 -8.88 -3.82 22.57
C ALA A 565 -7.50 -4.08 23.21
N CYS A 566 -6.43 -4.14 22.42
CA CYS A 566 -5.03 -4.31 22.84
C CYS A 566 -4.44 -3.04 23.50
N ASN A 567 -5.14 -2.51 24.50
CA ASN A 567 -4.57 -1.57 25.45
C ASN A 567 -3.59 -2.30 26.38
N VAL A 568 -2.46 -1.66 26.67
CA VAL A 568 -1.48 -2.05 27.71
C VAL A 568 -0.54 -3.22 27.36
N HIS A 569 0.73 -2.84 27.08
CA HIS A 569 1.99 -3.58 27.33
C HIS A 569 2.46 -4.79 26.48
N ALA A 570 1.74 -5.33 25.50
CA ALA A 570 2.33 -6.37 24.62
C ALA A 570 2.10 -6.15 23.12
N VAL A 571 3.11 -6.52 22.31
CA VAL A 571 2.92 -6.84 20.89
C VAL A 571 2.36 -8.26 20.84
N HIS A 572 1.19 -8.40 20.24
CA HIS A 572 0.57 -9.71 20.04
C HIS A 572 0.75 -10.11 18.58
N ASP A 573 1.37 -11.26 18.33
CA ASP A 573 1.24 -11.88 17.02
C ASP A 573 -0.14 -12.54 16.96
N VAL A 574 -0.94 -12.08 16.00
CA VAL A 574 -2.34 -12.49 15.84
C VAL A 574 -2.50 -13.12 14.46
N HIS A 575 -3.00 -14.33 14.46
CA HIS A 575 -3.03 -15.20 13.31
C HIS A 575 -4.49 -15.38 12.89
N ILE A 576 -4.87 -14.86 11.73
CA ILE A 576 -6.23 -14.93 11.19
C ILE A 576 -6.38 -16.07 10.20
N SER A 577 -7.48 -16.83 10.30
CA SER A 577 -7.76 -17.97 9.42
C SER A 577 -7.73 -17.57 7.93
N LEU A 578 -6.96 -18.28 7.09
CA LEU A 578 -6.94 -18.03 5.64
C LEU A 578 -8.34 -18.17 5.00
N GLN A 579 -9.19 -18.99 5.61
CA GLN A 579 -10.57 -19.23 5.19
C GLN A 579 -11.50 -18.96 6.39
N PRO A 580 -12.11 -17.76 6.48
CA PRO A 580 -13.18 -17.51 7.43
C PRO A 580 -14.46 -18.23 7.00
N ASP A 581 -15.29 -18.60 7.98
CA ASP A 581 -16.59 -19.24 7.74
C ASP A 581 -17.70 -18.20 7.46
N LEU A 582 -18.69 -18.56 6.62
CA LEU A 582 -19.59 -17.63 5.92
C LEU A 582 -21.06 -18.05 5.97
N ASP A 583 -21.70 -17.89 7.13
CA ASP A 583 -23.15 -18.06 7.26
C ASP A 583 -23.94 -16.83 6.77
N GLY A 584 -24.13 -16.74 5.45
CA GLY A 584 -25.12 -15.89 4.78
C GLY A 584 -24.89 -14.36 4.86
N LYS A 585 -25.06 -13.78 6.05
CA LYS A 585 -24.77 -12.35 6.38
C LYS A 585 -23.65 -12.21 7.43
N ARG A 586 -23.11 -13.32 7.91
CA ARG A 586 -22.25 -13.42 9.09
C ARG A 586 -20.91 -13.97 8.65
N VAL A 587 -19.82 -13.35 9.12
CA VAL A 587 -18.44 -13.75 8.82
C VAL A 587 -17.78 -14.14 10.13
N ASN A 588 -17.37 -15.39 10.23
CA ASN A 588 -16.73 -15.97 11.40
C ASN A 588 -15.22 -16.07 11.14
N PHE A 589 -14.44 -15.26 11.86
CA PHE A 589 -12.98 -15.33 11.82
C PHE A 589 -12.48 -16.15 13.01
N SER A 590 -11.67 -17.17 12.76
CA SER A 590 -10.89 -17.82 13.81
C SER A 590 -9.55 -17.09 13.95
N LEU A 591 -9.24 -16.69 15.18
CA LEU A 591 -8.01 -16.03 15.57
C LEU A 591 -7.24 -16.90 16.55
N ALA A 592 -5.93 -17.00 16.35
CA ALA A 592 -4.98 -17.37 17.39
C ALA A 592 -4.24 -16.11 17.84
N ILE A 593 -4.05 -15.91 19.14
CA ILE A 593 -3.24 -14.83 19.72
C ILE A 593 -2.12 -15.49 20.52
N ILE A 594 -0.86 -15.24 20.17
CA ILE A 594 0.30 -15.73 20.92
C ILE A 594 0.81 -14.60 21.82
N GLN A 595 0.84 -14.85 23.14
CA GLN A 595 1.51 -13.96 24.10
C GLN A 595 2.97 -14.38 24.26
N ASN A 596 3.90 -13.46 24.00
CA ASN A 596 5.32 -13.77 23.79
C ASN A 596 6.17 -13.60 25.06
N ASP A 597 5.82 -14.33 26.12
CA ASP A 597 6.60 -14.42 27.36
C ASP A 597 7.57 -15.62 27.32
N LYS A 598 8.83 -15.38 27.70
CA LYS A 598 10.04 -16.09 27.19
C LYS A 598 10.22 -17.59 27.49
N LEU A 599 9.25 -18.30 28.07
CA LEU A 599 9.40 -19.72 28.43
C LEU A 599 8.24 -20.64 28.03
N GLN A 600 7.00 -20.17 27.87
CA GLN A 600 5.88 -20.99 27.38
C GLN A 600 4.89 -20.16 26.55
N ALA A 601 4.73 -20.51 25.28
CA ALA A 601 3.88 -19.79 24.33
C ALA A 601 2.39 -20.18 24.50
N ASN A 602 1.68 -19.47 25.38
CA ASN A 602 0.23 -19.60 25.49
C ASN A 602 -0.45 -19.02 24.24
N THR A 603 -1.19 -19.88 23.54
CA THR A 603 -2.01 -19.50 22.37
C THR A 603 -3.47 -19.37 22.81
N ILE A 604 -4.01 -18.16 22.75
CA ILE A 604 -5.43 -17.89 23.04
C ILE A 604 -6.22 -17.98 21.74
N TRP A 605 -7.20 -18.87 21.70
CA TRP A 605 -8.11 -19.04 20.56
C TRP A 605 -9.37 -18.20 20.74
N ILE A 606 -9.71 -17.38 19.73
CA ILE A 606 -10.90 -16.53 19.72
C ILE A 606 -11.62 -16.68 18.39
N ASN A 607 -12.89 -17.06 18.42
CA ASN A 607 -13.77 -16.96 17.24
C ASN A 607 -14.54 -15.64 17.31
N VAL A 608 -14.46 -14.83 16.27
CA VAL A 608 -15.14 -13.52 16.21
C VAL A 608 -16.14 -13.50 15.06
N GLU A 609 -17.41 -13.39 15.42
CA GLU A 609 -18.54 -13.25 14.51
C GLU A 609 -18.77 -11.78 14.16
N SER A 610 -18.75 -11.44 12.87
CA SER A 610 -19.05 -10.11 12.35
C SER A 610 -20.32 -10.13 11.50
N THR A 611 -21.28 -9.26 11.81
CA THR A 611 -22.59 -9.22 11.13
C THR A 611 -22.66 -8.07 10.13
N VAL A 612 -22.64 -8.39 8.84
CA VAL A 612 -22.58 -7.38 7.78
C VAL A 612 -23.99 -6.97 7.36
N SER A 613 -24.46 -5.86 7.93
CA SER A 613 -25.76 -5.25 7.63
C SER A 613 -25.81 -4.75 6.17
N PRO A 614 -26.82 -5.14 5.36
CA PRO A 614 -26.94 -4.67 3.99
C PRO A 614 -27.12 -3.14 3.90
N LEU A 615 -26.25 -2.49 3.14
CA LEU A 615 -26.17 -1.03 2.97
C LEU A 615 -27.32 -0.44 2.12
N ASN A 616 -28.58 -0.69 2.51
CA ASN A 616 -29.77 -0.33 1.71
C ASN A 616 -31.05 0.00 2.50
N GLN A 617 -31.06 -0.04 3.84
CA GLN A 617 -32.29 0.20 4.64
C GLN A 617 -32.45 1.62 5.23
N PHE A 618 -31.49 2.52 5.04
CA PHE A 618 -31.58 3.91 5.52
C PHE A 618 -31.99 4.95 4.46
N LEU A 619 -32.18 4.56 3.19
CA LEU A 619 -32.47 5.50 2.09
C LEU A 619 -33.96 5.71 1.80
N ASN A 620 -34.87 4.87 2.30
CA ASN A 620 -36.31 4.92 2.02
C ASN A 620 -37.16 5.12 3.29
N ARG A 621 -36.99 6.25 3.96
CA ARG A 621 -38.03 6.84 4.82
C ARG A 621 -38.23 8.32 4.43
N PRO A 622 -39.47 8.80 4.24
CA PRO A 622 -39.71 10.24 4.16
C PRO A 622 -39.36 10.90 5.50
N PHE A 623 -38.87 12.13 5.46
CA PHE A 623 -38.49 12.90 6.65
C PHE A 623 -39.74 13.34 7.42
N GLN A 624 -40.22 12.50 8.33
CA GLN A 624 -40.99 12.96 9.49
C GLN A 624 -40.02 13.29 10.63
N GLN A 625 -40.25 14.43 11.29
CA GLN A 625 -39.41 14.92 12.38
C GLN A 625 -39.42 13.94 13.57
N PRO A 626 -38.25 13.55 14.12
CA PRO A 626 -38.19 12.93 15.43
C PRO A 626 -38.56 13.98 16.49
N GLN A 627 -39.71 13.83 17.14
CA GLN A 627 -40.01 14.59 18.36
C GLN A 627 -39.05 14.15 19.47
N MET A 628 -38.53 15.10 20.26
CA MET A 628 -37.56 14.80 21.33
C MET A 628 -38.22 14.18 22.56
N ALA A 629 -38.50 12.88 22.52
CA ALA A 629 -38.81 12.06 23.68
C ALA A 629 -38.35 10.59 23.49
N SER A 630 -38.11 9.89 24.59
CA SER A 630 -37.91 8.42 24.66
C SER A 630 -36.75 7.80 23.84
N LEU A 631 -35.51 8.28 24.01
CA LEU A 631 -34.29 7.55 23.57
C LEU A 631 -33.37 7.05 24.70
N LYS A 632 -33.70 7.31 25.97
CA LYS A 632 -32.89 6.82 27.12
C LYS A 632 -33.06 5.33 27.42
N ASN A 633 -34.17 4.69 27.04
CA ASN A 633 -34.52 3.34 27.51
C ASN A 633 -33.95 2.17 26.69
N ASP A 634 -33.29 2.43 25.55
CA ASP A 634 -32.76 1.35 24.69
C ASP A 634 -31.23 1.23 24.71
N GLN A 635 -30.48 2.27 25.12
CA GLN A 635 -29.04 2.18 25.31
C GLN A 635 -28.65 1.16 26.41
N ASP A 636 -29.43 1.08 27.49
CA ASP A 636 -29.22 0.08 28.55
C ASP A 636 -29.61 -1.35 28.15
N LYS A 637 -30.41 -1.53 27.08
CA LYS A 637 -30.74 -2.86 26.55
C LYS A 637 -29.65 -3.42 25.63
N MET A 638 -28.96 -2.58 24.87
CA MET A 638 -27.84 -3.02 24.02
C MET A 638 -26.60 -3.42 24.83
N LYS A 639 -26.36 -2.82 26.01
CA LYS A 639 -25.22 -3.16 26.89
C LYS A 639 -25.28 -4.57 27.53
N LYS A 640 -26.31 -5.38 27.30
CA LYS A 640 -26.53 -6.66 28.00
C LYS A 640 -26.79 -7.89 27.11
N ARG A 641 -26.50 -7.83 25.81
CA ARG A 641 -26.55 -9.02 24.93
C ARG A 641 -25.33 -9.12 24.02
N ASN A 642 -24.86 -10.35 23.84
CA ASN A 642 -23.82 -10.78 22.90
C ASN A 642 -22.35 -10.42 23.24
N ILE A 643 -21.99 -10.48 24.52
CA ILE A 643 -20.77 -11.23 24.90
C ILE A 643 -21.27 -12.49 25.60
N HIS A 644 -21.49 -13.57 24.84
CA HIS A 644 -21.78 -14.87 25.42
C HIS A 644 -20.46 -15.49 25.90
N GLN A 645 -20.43 -16.01 27.13
CA GLN A 645 -19.31 -16.77 27.65
C GLN A 645 -19.24 -18.14 26.93
N GLY A 646 -18.61 -18.17 25.75
CA GLY A 646 -18.17 -19.41 25.11
C GLY A 646 -16.92 -19.94 25.81
N LEU A 647 -16.85 -21.25 26.05
CA LEU A 647 -15.83 -21.86 26.91
C LEU A 647 -14.41 -21.52 26.45
N VAL A 648 -13.60 -20.95 27.36
CA VAL A 648 -12.15 -20.90 27.21
C VAL A 648 -11.58 -22.28 27.55
N SER A 649 -11.67 -23.20 26.59
CA SER A 649 -10.96 -24.48 26.64
C SER A 649 -9.47 -24.24 26.35
N ALA A 650 -8.70 -23.96 27.40
CA ALA A 650 -7.27 -23.75 27.33
C ALA A 650 -6.55 -25.08 27.04
N PHE A 651 -6.44 -25.44 25.77
CA PHE A 651 -5.62 -26.56 25.32
C PHE A 651 -4.14 -26.16 25.38
N SER A 652 -3.43 -26.69 26.37
CA SER A 652 -1.98 -26.57 26.48
C SER A 652 -1.26 -27.44 25.43
N SER A 653 -0.11 -26.95 24.95
CA SER A 653 0.72 -27.57 23.89
C SER A 653 0.04 -27.79 22.53
N ASN A 654 -0.06 -26.70 21.75
CA ASN A 654 -0.13 -26.78 20.28
C ASN A 654 1.25 -26.52 19.67
N PHE A 655 1.54 -27.19 18.56
CA PHE A 655 2.73 -26.99 17.76
C PHE A 655 2.54 -25.80 16.80
N TYR A 656 3.59 -24.98 16.62
CA TYR A 656 3.60 -23.79 15.77
C TYR A 656 4.75 -23.88 14.76
N LYS A 657 4.42 -23.92 13.46
CA LYS A 657 5.41 -23.86 12.37
C LYS A 657 4.95 -22.92 11.26
N SER A 658 5.89 -22.10 10.81
CA SER A 658 5.77 -21.33 9.57
C SER A 658 5.75 -22.25 8.35
N LEU A 659 5.08 -21.83 7.27
CA LEU A 659 5.18 -22.45 5.95
C LEU A 659 6.64 -22.47 5.42
N HIS A 660 7.50 -21.58 5.91
CA HIS A 660 8.94 -21.66 5.71
C HIS A 660 9.54 -22.88 6.44
N ASN A 661 9.30 -23.00 7.75
CA ASN A 661 9.87 -24.04 8.62
C ASN A 661 9.23 -25.43 8.44
N GLN A 662 8.08 -25.52 7.79
CA GLN A 662 7.48 -26.78 7.37
C GLN A 662 8.23 -27.41 6.19
N ARG A 663 8.95 -26.61 5.39
CA ARG A 663 9.70 -27.05 4.20
C ARG A 663 11.19 -27.28 4.44
N THR A 664 11.76 -26.71 5.50
CA THR A 664 13.16 -26.96 5.89
C THR A 664 13.34 -28.25 6.71
N ASP A 665 12.25 -28.82 7.20
CA ASP A 665 12.24 -30.12 7.88
C ASP A 665 12.23 -31.25 6.83
N SER A 666 13.40 -31.83 6.57
CA SER A 666 13.67 -32.75 5.46
C SER A 666 12.99 -34.11 5.53
N THR A 667 12.02 -34.29 6.44
CA THR A 667 11.45 -35.60 6.81
C THR A 667 10.09 -35.91 6.19
N LYS A 668 9.38 -34.94 5.60
CA LYS A 668 8.10 -35.17 4.86
C LYS A 668 7.95 -34.25 3.65
N SER A 669 7.68 -34.85 2.49
CA SER A 669 7.25 -34.14 1.28
C SER A 669 5.72 -33.90 1.32
N MET A 670 5.26 -32.79 0.73
CA MET A 670 3.84 -32.40 0.69
C MET A 670 3.17 -32.96 -0.57
N GLY A 671 1.98 -33.55 -0.44
CA GLY A 671 1.23 -34.13 -1.56
C GLY A 671 0.91 -33.12 -2.67
N GLN A 672 0.71 -33.57 -3.90
CA GLN A 672 0.37 -32.66 -5.02
C GLN A 672 -1.01 -32.02 -4.82
N TYR A 673 -1.98 -32.79 -4.31
CA TYR A 673 -3.28 -32.27 -3.88
C TYR A 673 -3.14 -31.22 -2.76
N GLU A 674 -2.40 -31.54 -1.69
CA GLU A 674 -2.16 -30.63 -0.56
C GLU A 674 -1.52 -29.31 -1.01
N ARG A 675 -0.49 -29.37 -1.86
CA ARG A 675 0.17 -28.19 -2.44
C ARG A 675 -0.81 -27.30 -3.19
N VAL A 676 -1.68 -27.87 -4.03
CA VAL A 676 -2.65 -27.10 -4.82
C VAL A 676 -3.81 -26.58 -3.97
N ARG A 677 -4.26 -27.36 -2.98
CA ARG A 677 -5.26 -26.93 -1.99
C ARG A 677 -4.75 -25.76 -1.14
N LEU A 678 -3.51 -25.81 -0.68
CA LEU A 678 -2.87 -24.72 0.05
C LEU A 678 -2.62 -23.49 -0.85
N ALA A 679 -2.19 -23.69 -2.10
CA ALA A 679 -2.08 -22.65 -3.11
C ALA A 679 -3.42 -21.91 -3.35
N LYS A 680 -4.51 -22.66 -3.53
CA LYS A 680 -5.87 -22.11 -3.65
C LYS A 680 -6.24 -21.31 -2.40
N ASN A 681 -5.97 -21.86 -1.21
CA ASN A 681 -6.26 -21.19 0.05
C ASN A 681 -5.49 -19.87 0.21
N LEU A 682 -4.22 -19.81 -0.19
CA LEU A 682 -3.41 -18.58 -0.22
C LEU A 682 -3.95 -17.55 -1.23
N ALA A 683 -4.32 -17.98 -2.45
CA ALA A 683 -4.91 -17.09 -3.44
C ALA A 683 -6.31 -16.58 -3.03
N THR A 684 -7.10 -17.41 -2.33
CA THR A 684 -8.41 -17.02 -1.80
C THR A 684 -8.25 -16.03 -0.65
N ALA A 685 -7.33 -16.28 0.28
CA ALA A 685 -6.98 -15.37 1.36
C ALA A 685 -6.45 -14.02 0.85
N PHE A 686 -5.65 -14.04 -0.22
CA PHE A 686 -5.22 -12.81 -0.90
C PHE A 686 -6.43 -11.98 -1.36
N LEU A 687 -7.44 -12.58 -2.00
CA LEU A 687 -8.65 -11.87 -2.42
C LEU A 687 -9.56 -11.43 -1.24
N TYR A 688 -9.49 -12.10 -0.08
CA TYR A 688 -10.15 -11.66 1.15
C TYR A 688 -9.43 -10.51 1.87
N TYR A 689 -8.09 -10.50 1.88
CA TYR A 689 -7.29 -9.66 2.78
C TYR A 689 -6.41 -8.61 2.08
N HIS A 690 -6.35 -8.56 0.73
CA HIS A 690 -5.65 -7.48 0.04
C HIS A 690 -6.17 -6.09 0.45
N SER A 691 -5.28 -5.10 0.50
CA SER A 691 -5.62 -3.75 0.95
C SER A 691 -6.25 -3.72 2.37
N THR A 692 -5.92 -4.69 3.22
CA THR A 692 -6.23 -4.71 4.66
C THR A 692 -4.94 -4.91 5.48
N PRO A 693 -4.88 -4.48 6.76
CA PRO A 693 -3.69 -4.65 7.60
C PRO A 693 -3.31 -6.11 7.93
N TRP A 694 -4.12 -7.09 7.55
CA TRP A 694 -3.79 -8.51 7.68
C TRP A 694 -2.79 -8.97 6.60
N LEU A 695 -2.77 -8.36 5.42
CA LEU A 695 -1.91 -8.74 4.30
C LEU A 695 -0.78 -7.71 4.10
N ASN A 696 0.43 -8.04 4.57
CA ASN A 696 1.63 -7.24 4.36
C ASN A 696 1.97 -7.14 2.86
N GLU A 697 2.30 -5.94 2.37
CA GLU A 697 2.70 -5.69 0.98
C GLU A 697 3.88 -6.56 0.51
N THR A 698 4.72 -6.99 1.46
CA THR A 698 5.93 -7.78 1.25
C THR A 698 5.83 -9.22 1.77
N TRP A 699 4.60 -9.73 1.98
CA TRP A 699 4.36 -11.06 2.56
C TRP A 699 5.08 -12.22 1.85
N ARG A 700 5.47 -13.22 2.65
CA ARG A 700 6.23 -14.43 2.28
C ARG A 700 5.68 -15.64 3.07
N SER A 701 6.26 -16.81 2.83
CA SER A 701 5.95 -18.03 3.61
C SER A 701 6.29 -17.90 5.10
N GLU A 702 7.15 -16.96 5.48
CA GLU A 702 7.38 -16.54 6.88
C GLU A 702 6.08 -16.09 7.58
N ASP A 703 5.20 -15.38 6.87
CA ASP A 703 3.98 -14.76 7.40
C ASP A 703 2.77 -15.70 7.43
N VAL A 704 2.94 -16.97 7.02
CA VAL A 704 1.91 -18.01 7.00
C VAL A 704 2.27 -19.09 8.01
N GLN A 705 1.35 -19.42 8.91
CA GLN A 705 1.59 -20.28 10.07
C GLN A 705 0.56 -21.41 10.15
N PHE A 706 1.00 -22.56 10.65
CA PHE A 706 0.16 -23.72 10.93
C PHE A 706 0.16 -24.04 12.41
N PHE A 707 -1.03 -24.32 12.92
CA PHE A 707 -1.30 -24.75 14.29
C PHE A 707 -1.88 -26.16 14.27
N GLY A 708 -1.49 -26.99 15.23
CA GLY A 708 -2.08 -28.31 15.42
C GLY A 708 -1.78 -28.89 16.81
N PRO A 709 -2.55 -29.90 17.26
CA PRO A 709 -2.28 -30.60 18.51
C PRO A 709 -0.92 -31.30 18.45
N CYS A 710 -0.20 -31.33 19.57
CA CYS A 710 1.15 -31.91 19.64
C CYS A 710 1.16 -33.46 19.69
N ASP A 711 0.00 -34.10 19.76
CA ASP A 711 -0.13 -35.53 20.09
C ASP A 711 -0.10 -36.43 18.85
N SER A 712 0.75 -37.47 18.89
CA SER A 712 1.07 -38.32 17.73
C SER A 712 0.02 -39.40 17.43
N LEU A 713 -1.00 -39.53 18.27
CA LEU A 713 -2.03 -40.58 18.18
C LEU A 713 -3.36 -40.16 17.53
N LEU A 714 -3.53 -38.88 17.15
CA LEU A 714 -4.76 -38.38 16.50
C LEU A 714 -4.54 -38.00 15.03
N GLN A 715 -4.24 -39.01 14.20
CA GLN A 715 -4.26 -38.88 12.73
C GLN A 715 -5.70 -38.80 12.17
N GLN A 716 -6.40 -37.68 12.42
CA GLN A 716 -7.59 -37.30 11.66
C GLN A 716 -7.38 -35.91 11.04
N ALA A 717 -7.25 -35.87 9.71
CA ALA A 717 -6.57 -34.82 8.95
C ALA A 717 -7.40 -33.53 8.71
N HIS A 718 -8.07 -33.02 9.76
CA HIS A 718 -9.05 -31.93 9.64
C HIS A 718 -8.73 -30.64 10.41
N HIS A 719 -7.68 -30.62 11.25
CA HIS A 719 -7.47 -29.52 12.22
C HIS A 719 -6.18 -28.70 12.06
N VAL A 720 -5.33 -29.01 11.07
CA VAL A 720 -4.16 -28.18 10.74
C VAL A 720 -4.56 -27.10 9.73
N LEU A 721 -5.20 -26.04 10.22
CA LEU A 721 -5.59 -24.90 9.40
C LEU A 721 -4.42 -23.91 9.23
N PRO A 722 -4.24 -23.32 8.03
CA PRO A 722 -3.30 -22.21 7.84
C PRO A 722 -3.90 -20.88 8.31
N TYR A 723 -3.05 -20.06 8.92
CA TYR A 723 -3.36 -18.71 9.38
C TYR A 723 -2.35 -17.71 8.83
N MET A 724 -2.80 -16.48 8.59
CA MET A 724 -1.98 -15.33 8.20
C MET A 724 -1.59 -14.56 9.45
N THR A 725 -0.30 -14.38 9.70
CA THR A 725 0.21 -13.60 10.83
C THR A 725 0.15 -12.11 10.50
N THR A 726 -0.39 -11.32 11.42
CA THR A 726 -0.06 -9.89 11.53
C THR A 726 0.25 -9.58 12.99
N SER A 727 1.28 -8.78 13.24
CA SER A 727 1.56 -8.32 14.61
C SER A 727 0.56 -7.20 14.96
N ILE A 728 -0.45 -7.51 15.77
CA ILE A 728 -1.33 -6.48 16.35
C ILE A 728 -0.55 -5.79 17.48
N ARG A 729 0.15 -4.75 17.05
CA ARG A 729 0.90 -3.83 17.88
C ARG A 729 -0.06 -2.76 18.41
N ALA A 730 0.03 -2.44 19.70
CA ALA A 730 -0.61 -1.24 20.24
C ALA A 730 -0.20 -0.02 19.39
N VAL A 731 -1.16 0.86 19.09
CA VAL A 731 -1.07 1.89 18.03
C VAL A 731 0.19 2.75 18.18
N GLY A 732 1.23 2.45 17.39
CA GLY A 732 2.48 3.22 17.38
C GLY A 732 3.81 2.47 17.26
N SER A 733 3.92 1.36 16.51
CA SER A 733 5.24 0.76 16.20
C SER A 733 5.30 0.01 14.86
N SER A 734 6.21 0.39 13.94
CA SER A 734 6.31 -0.22 12.61
C SER A 734 7.66 0.08 11.92
N ILE A 735 8.63 -0.84 12.03
CA ILE A 735 9.92 -0.80 11.27
C ILE A 735 9.87 -1.70 10.04
N ASP A 736 9.34 -2.90 10.22
CA ASP A 736 9.85 -4.08 9.52
C ASP A 736 9.36 -4.17 8.07
N ALA A 737 8.24 -3.51 7.76
CA ALA A 737 7.69 -3.39 6.41
C ALA A 737 8.45 -2.37 5.55
N GLN A 738 8.82 -1.20 6.09
CA GLN A 738 9.42 -0.11 5.29
C GLN A 738 10.76 -0.52 4.65
N ARG A 739 11.60 -1.27 5.39
CA ARG A 739 12.87 -1.81 4.87
C ARG A 739 12.71 -2.88 3.79
N ARG A 740 11.57 -3.55 3.72
CA ARG A 740 11.29 -4.54 2.65
C ARG A 740 10.69 -3.88 1.40
N SER A 741 10.02 -2.73 1.51
CA SER A 741 9.30 -2.10 0.38
C SER A 741 10.22 -1.46 -0.67
N SER A 742 11.37 -0.91 -0.28
CA SER A 742 12.33 -0.27 -1.22
C SER A 742 12.90 -1.22 -2.26
N ASP A 743 13.01 -2.49 -1.90
CA ASP A 743 13.69 -3.52 -2.67
C ASP A 743 12.92 -3.99 -3.92
N TYR A 744 11.61 -3.75 -3.99
CA TYR A 744 10.71 -4.30 -5.01
C TYR A 744 10.12 -3.25 -5.96
N THR A 745 10.72 -2.07 -6.06
CA THR A 745 10.27 -0.96 -6.93
C THR A 745 10.17 -1.29 -8.42
N HIS A 746 10.90 -2.31 -8.88
CA HIS A 746 10.85 -2.85 -10.25
C HIS A 746 9.70 -3.85 -10.49
N ILE A 747 8.94 -4.22 -9.45
CA ILE A 747 7.87 -5.22 -9.52
C ILE A 747 6.51 -4.53 -9.66
N ARG A 748 5.76 -4.86 -10.72
CA ARG A 748 4.46 -4.24 -11.04
C ARG A 748 3.43 -4.29 -9.90
N ASN A 749 3.46 -5.34 -9.08
CA ASN A 749 2.67 -5.47 -7.85
C ASN A 749 3.43 -6.37 -6.85
N PRO A 750 4.11 -5.81 -5.82
CA PRO A 750 4.91 -6.59 -4.87
C PRO A 750 4.11 -7.63 -4.07
N VAL A 751 2.84 -7.35 -3.78
CA VAL A 751 1.96 -8.24 -2.98
C VAL A 751 1.55 -9.47 -3.78
N LEU A 752 1.22 -9.27 -5.07
CA LEU A 752 0.87 -10.33 -6.02
C LEU A 752 2.09 -11.15 -6.43
N PHE A 753 3.26 -10.52 -6.51
CA PHE A 753 4.54 -11.22 -6.63
C PHE A 753 4.85 -12.07 -5.39
N GLY A 754 4.55 -11.60 -4.18
CA GLY A 754 4.66 -12.40 -2.94
C GLY A 754 3.81 -13.68 -3.00
N LEU A 755 2.59 -13.61 -3.54
CA LEU A 755 1.79 -14.80 -3.84
C LEU A 755 2.50 -15.70 -4.86
N GLY A 756 2.95 -15.14 -5.98
CA GLY A 756 3.66 -15.87 -7.03
C GLY A 756 4.90 -16.61 -6.51
N VAL A 757 5.66 -15.97 -5.61
CA VAL A 757 6.80 -16.58 -4.90
C VAL A 757 6.33 -17.76 -4.04
N MET A 758 5.31 -17.61 -3.19
CA MET A 758 4.84 -18.75 -2.38
C MET A 758 4.26 -19.89 -3.20
N LEU A 759 3.58 -19.61 -4.32
CA LEU A 759 3.11 -20.64 -5.25
C LEU A 759 4.29 -21.41 -5.90
N LEU A 760 5.38 -20.71 -6.18
CA LEU A 760 6.63 -21.27 -6.70
C LEU A 760 7.41 -22.05 -5.63
N GLU A 761 7.42 -21.60 -4.37
CA GLU A 761 7.97 -22.35 -3.23
C GLU A 761 7.16 -23.62 -2.93
N LEU A 762 5.84 -23.62 -3.13
CA LEU A 762 5.02 -24.84 -3.09
C LEU A 762 5.39 -25.79 -4.25
N ALA A 763 5.63 -25.25 -5.45
CA ALA A 763 6.05 -26.04 -6.61
C ALA A 763 7.42 -26.72 -6.40
N TYR A 764 8.39 -26.01 -5.82
CA TYR A 764 9.74 -26.51 -5.55
C TYR A 764 9.90 -27.19 -4.18
N GLN A 765 8.89 -27.12 -3.31
CA GLN A 765 8.91 -27.59 -1.92
C GLN A 765 10.02 -26.99 -1.03
N ALA A 766 10.57 -25.83 -1.39
CA ALA A 766 11.68 -25.19 -0.70
C ALA A 766 11.53 -23.65 -0.69
N PRO A 767 12.01 -22.92 0.35
CA PRO A 767 11.99 -21.46 0.37
C PRO A 767 12.82 -20.85 -0.77
N LEU A 768 12.36 -19.72 -1.35
CA LEU A 768 13.00 -19.09 -2.52
C LEU A 768 14.49 -18.81 -2.29
N ARG A 769 14.84 -18.40 -1.06
CA ARG A 769 16.21 -18.13 -0.59
C ARG A 769 17.16 -19.32 -0.72
N THR A 770 16.65 -20.55 -0.57
CA THR A 770 17.45 -21.78 -0.71
C THR A 770 17.65 -22.20 -2.16
N LEU A 771 16.97 -21.54 -3.10
CA LEU A 771 16.99 -21.82 -4.54
C LEU A 771 17.77 -20.75 -5.33
N GLN A 772 18.33 -19.73 -4.67
CA GLN A 772 19.11 -18.65 -5.30
C GLN A 772 20.47 -19.16 -5.78
N GLN A 773 20.96 -18.60 -6.88
CA GLN A 773 22.26 -18.93 -7.48
C GLN A 773 23.13 -17.65 -7.57
N PRO A 774 24.47 -17.75 -7.66
CA PRO A 774 25.35 -16.58 -7.78
C PRO A 774 24.94 -15.61 -8.90
N VAL A 775 24.51 -16.14 -10.05
CA VAL A 775 24.04 -15.36 -11.21
C VAL A 775 22.76 -14.55 -10.96
N ASP A 776 21.97 -14.89 -9.93
CA ASP A 776 20.81 -14.08 -9.50
C ASP A 776 21.25 -12.90 -8.60
N LEU A 777 22.37 -13.06 -7.88
CA LEU A 777 22.96 -12.06 -6.99
C LEU A 777 23.84 -11.07 -7.75
N GLU A 778 24.62 -11.55 -8.74
CA GLU A 778 25.51 -10.76 -9.62
C GLU A 778 24.80 -9.63 -10.40
N LYS A 779 23.46 -9.66 -10.47
CA LYS A 779 22.63 -8.68 -11.19
C LYS A 779 21.74 -7.82 -10.27
N GLY A 780 21.75 -8.07 -8.96
CA GLY A 780 20.85 -7.43 -8.01
C GLY A 780 21.57 -6.55 -7.00
N GLU A 781 21.33 -5.24 -7.06
CA GLU A 781 21.82 -4.28 -6.06
C GLU A 781 21.10 -4.42 -4.70
N THR A 782 19.96 -5.14 -4.66
CA THR A 782 19.15 -5.38 -3.47
C THR A 782 18.65 -6.83 -3.40
N GLN A 783 18.16 -7.26 -2.23
CA GLN A 783 17.57 -8.60 -2.07
C GLN A 783 16.33 -8.76 -2.94
N GLY A 784 15.54 -7.70 -3.15
CA GLY A 784 14.35 -7.78 -3.98
C GLY A 784 14.65 -8.07 -5.45
N PHE A 785 15.76 -7.53 -5.98
CA PHE A 785 16.25 -7.92 -7.31
C PHE A 785 16.68 -9.40 -7.34
N ALA A 786 17.40 -9.87 -6.32
CA ALA A 786 17.80 -11.27 -6.23
C ALA A 786 16.58 -12.22 -6.17
N ASP A 787 15.57 -11.89 -5.36
CA ASP A 787 14.29 -12.61 -5.30
C ASP A 787 13.60 -12.60 -6.69
N TRP A 788 13.61 -11.46 -7.39
CA TRP A 788 13.04 -11.32 -8.73
C TRP A 788 13.75 -12.21 -9.75
N PHE A 789 15.08 -12.11 -9.89
CA PHE A 789 15.88 -12.93 -10.81
C PHE A 789 15.72 -14.42 -10.51
N THR A 790 15.79 -14.82 -9.23
CA THR A 790 15.55 -16.21 -8.82
C THR A 790 14.14 -16.67 -9.21
N ALA A 791 13.09 -15.92 -8.89
CA ALA A 791 11.72 -16.30 -9.21
C ALA A 791 11.47 -16.39 -10.73
N HIS A 792 12.07 -15.50 -11.51
CA HIS A 792 11.97 -15.50 -12.98
C HIS A 792 12.70 -16.70 -13.58
N ARG A 793 13.94 -16.95 -13.16
CA ARG A 793 14.73 -18.12 -13.57
C ARG A 793 14.02 -19.43 -13.24
N LEU A 794 13.50 -19.56 -12.03
CA LEU A 794 12.78 -20.77 -11.57
C LEU A 794 11.44 -20.96 -12.29
N VAL A 795 10.64 -19.90 -12.52
CA VAL A 795 9.36 -20.04 -13.22
C VAL A 795 9.54 -20.39 -14.70
N ASP A 796 10.64 -19.96 -15.34
CA ASP A 796 10.97 -20.38 -16.71
C ASP A 796 11.59 -21.78 -16.78
N GLN A 797 12.40 -22.19 -15.80
CA GLN A 797 12.92 -23.56 -15.69
C GLN A 797 11.82 -24.64 -15.73
N SER A 798 12.18 -25.82 -16.24
CA SER A 798 11.25 -26.96 -16.40
C SER A 798 11.36 -27.95 -15.24
N TYR A 799 10.80 -27.57 -14.09
CA TYR A 799 10.61 -28.46 -12.94
C TYR A 799 9.50 -29.48 -13.19
N ARG A 800 9.67 -30.72 -12.70
CA ARG A 800 8.86 -31.89 -13.13
C ARG A 800 7.48 -32.01 -12.46
N MET A 801 7.30 -31.46 -11.26
CA MET A 801 6.19 -31.81 -10.36
C MET A 801 4.87 -31.07 -10.62
N VAL A 802 4.76 -30.24 -11.66
CA VAL A 802 3.72 -29.20 -11.72
C VAL A 802 3.13 -29.05 -13.12
N SER A 803 1.81 -28.87 -13.20
CA SER A 803 1.07 -28.76 -14.46
C SER A 803 1.38 -27.48 -15.24
N LYS A 804 1.23 -27.52 -16.58
CA LYS A 804 1.33 -26.34 -17.46
C LYS A 804 0.43 -25.20 -16.96
N SER A 805 -0.78 -25.54 -16.50
CA SER A 805 -1.75 -24.59 -15.93
C SER A 805 -1.24 -23.91 -14.66
N TYR A 806 -0.72 -24.67 -13.68
CA TYR A 806 -0.18 -24.09 -12.44
C TYR A 806 1.07 -23.24 -12.70
N LYS A 807 1.93 -23.64 -13.65
CA LYS A 807 3.06 -22.81 -14.11
C LYS A 807 2.57 -21.50 -14.75
N THR A 808 1.50 -21.51 -15.54
CA THR A 808 0.85 -20.28 -16.06
C THR A 808 0.29 -19.41 -14.92
N ILE A 809 -0.31 -20.01 -13.89
CA ILE A 809 -0.85 -19.30 -12.72
C ILE A 809 0.26 -18.59 -11.95
N ILE A 810 1.39 -19.28 -11.66
CA ILE A 810 2.57 -18.63 -11.05
C ILE A 810 3.04 -17.45 -11.90
N LYS A 811 3.16 -17.64 -13.24
CA LYS A 811 3.57 -16.56 -14.14
C LYS A 811 2.66 -15.35 -14.04
N LYS A 812 1.33 -15.52 -14.15
CA LYS A 812 0.38 -14.39 -14.06
C LYS A 812 0.55 -13.61 -12.75
N CYS A 813 0.73 -14.31 -11.61
CA CYS A 813 1.01 -13.68 -10.32
C CYS A 813 2.35 -12.93 -10.28
N LEU A 814 3.45 -13.55 -10.73
CA LEU A 814 4.81 -12.95 -10.69
C LEU A 814 4.94 -11.73 -11.61
N TYR A 815 4.40 -11.78 -12.83
CA TYR A 815 4.50 -10.68 -13.80
C TYR A 815 3.39 -9.63 -13.64
N CYS A 816 2.36 -9.90 -12.83
CA CYS A 816 1.08 -9.17 -12.84
C CYS A 816 0.54 -9.04 -14.28
N ASP A 817 0.37 -10.18 -14.95
CA ASP A 817 0.00 -10.27 -16.38
C ASP A 817 -1.42 -10.81 -16.56
N PHE A 818 -2.38 -9.91 -16.30
CA PHE A 818 -3.83 -10.18 -16.35
C PHE A 818 -4.55 -9.34 -17.42
N GLY A 819 -3.81 -8.64 -18.28
CA GLY A 819 -4.38 -7.74 -19.30
C GLY A 819 -4.99 -6.42 -18.77
N HIS A 820 -4.73 -6.09 -17.50
CA HIS A 820 -5.27 -4.92 -16.80
C HIS A 820 -4.16 -4.05 -16.18
N ASP A 821 -4.57 -2.99 -15.46
CA ASP A 821 -3.69 -2.22 -14.59
C ASP A 821 -3.12 -3.10 -13.46
N SER A 822 -2.00 -2.70 -12.85
CA SER A 822 -1.36 -3.51 -11.79
C SER A 822 -1.84 -3.20 -10.36
N ASP A 823 -2.76 -2.23 -10.21
CA ASP A 823 -3.41 -1.91 -8.95
C ASP A 823 -4.48 -2.97 -8.61
N PHE A 824 -4.23 -3.79 -7.57
CA PHE A 824 -5.20 -4.81 -7.15
C PHE A 824 -6.44 -4.22 -6.45
N ALA A 825 -6.55 -2.91 -6.24
CA ALA A 825 -7.83 -2.27 -5.91
C ALA A 825 -8.79 -2.19 -7.12
N SER A 826 -8.27 -2.33 -8.35
CA SER A 826 -9.05 -2.42 -9.60
C SER A 826 -10.00 -3.62 -9.60
N PRO A 827 -11.32 -3.44 -9.76
CA PRO A 827 -12.27 -4.54 -9.84
C PRO A 827 -12.01 -5.47 -11.04
N ALA A 828 -11.45 -4.94 -12.13
CA ALA A 828 -11.11 -5.73 -13.32
C ALA A 828 -9.95 -6.69 -13.03
N LEU A 829 -8.89 -6.23 -12.36
CA LEU A 829 -7.80 -7.11 -11.92
C LEU A 829 -8.28 -8.14 -10.87
N GLN A 830 -9.17 -7.76 -9.95
CA GLN A 830 -9.79 -8.69 -8.99
C GLN A 830 -10.61 -9.79 -9.69
N GLU A 831 -11.40 -9.46 -10.71
CA GLU A 831 -12.22 -10.41 -11.48
C GLU A 831 -11.37 -11.31 -12.40
N ALA A 832 -10.38 -10.74 -13.08
CA ALA A 832 -9.40 -11.50 -13.86
C ALA A 832 -8.61 -12.49 -12.98
N PHE A 833 -8.13 -12.05 -11.82
CA PHE A 833 -7.45 -12.91 -10.85
C PHE A 833 -8.35 -14.02 -10.31
N TYR A 834 -9.62 -13.74 -10.02
CA TYR A 834 -10.57 -14.77 -9.58
C TYR A 834 -10.75 -15.88 -10.65
N HIS A 835 -10.80 -15.50 -11.92
CA HIS A 835 -10.92 -16.45 -13.03
C HIS A 835 -9.61 -17.17 -13.39
N ASP A 836 -8.49 -16.45 -13.47
CA ASP A 836 -7.20 -17.01 -13.86
C ASP A 836 -6.51 -17.82 -12.75
N VAL A 837 -6.56 -17.33 -11.50
CA VAL A 837 -5.82 -17.90 -10.36
C VAL A 837 -6.72 -18.78 -9.52
N ILE A 838 -7.79 -18.24 -8.93
CA ILE A 838 -8.62 -19.00 -7.98
C ILE A 838 -9.36 -20.14 -8.70
N THR A 839 -10.09 -19.85 -9.77
CA THR A 839 -10.79 -20.88 -10.55
C THR A 839 -9.79 -21.87 -11.19
N GLY A 840 -8.62 -21.38 -11.61
CA GLY A 840 -7.53 -22.23 -12.13
C GLY A 840 -6.98 -23.23 -11.09
N LEU A 841 -6.83 -22.80 -9.85
CA LEU A 841 -6.40 -23.64 -8.72
C LEU A 841 -7.52 -24.56 -8.21
N GLU A 842 -8.79 -24.13 -8.22
CA GLU A 842 -9.96 -24.97 -7.94
C GLU A 842 -10.08 -26.13 -8.93
N ASN A 843 -9.91 -25.87 -10.23
CA ASN A 843 -9.92 -26.91 -11.26
C ASN A 843 -8.78 -27.93 -11.06
N LEU A 844 -7.58 -27.46 -10.72
CA LEU A 844 -6.44 -28.34 -10.44
C LEU A 844 -6.63 -29.14 -9.15
N GLU A 845 -7.15 -28.54 -8.07
CA GLU A 845 -7.51 -29.24 -6.83
C GLU A 845 -8.54 -30.36 -7.11
N GLY A 846 -9.53 -30.10 -7.96
CA GLY A 846 -10.48 -31.11 -8.44
C GLY A 846 -9.79 -32.28 -9.12
N ILE A 847 -8.92 -32.01 -10.10
CA ILE A 847 -8.14 -33.03 -10.82
C ILE A 847 -7.27 -33.85 -9.86
N PHE A 848 -6.52 -33.21 -8.94
CA PHE A 848 -5.64 -33.94 -8.01
C PHE A 848 -6.41 -34.78 -6.99
N ARG A 849 -7.61 -34.34 -6.57
CA ARG A 849 -8.53 -35.10 -5.72
C ARG A 849 -9.14 -36.32 -6.43
N GLU A 850 -9.53 -36.15 -7.69
CA GLU A 850 -10.09 -37.24 -8.51
C GLU A 850 -9.04 -38.32 -8.87
N LEU A 851 -7.75 -37.94 -8.88
CA LEU A 851 -6.62 -38.85 -9.07
C LEU A 851 -6.14 -39.56 -7.80
N GLN A 852 -6.75 -39.32 -6.63
CA GLN A 852 -6.38 -39.91 -5.33
C GLN A 852 -4.88 -39.73 -4.95
N LEU A 853 -4.27 -38.59 -5.32
CA LEU A 853 -2.85 -38.30 -5.09
C LEU A 853 -2.58 -37.76 -3.66
N ASP A 854 -3.12 -38.46 -2.67
CA ASP A 854 -3.01 -38.17 -1.23
C ASP A 854 -1.88 -38.94 -0.52
N ASP A 855 -1.15 -39.83 -1.22
CA ASP A 855 -0.08 -40.65 -0.65
C ASP A 855 1.32 -40.02 -0.84
N PRO A 856 1.99 -39.55 0.23
CA PRO A 856 3.29 -38.88 0.15
C PRO A 856 4.47 -39.82 -0.16
N GLU A 857 4.32 -41.16 -0.18
CA GLU A 857 5.41 -42.05 -0.62
C GLU A 857 5.63 -42.05 -2.15
N THR A 858 4.76 -41.39 -2.94
CA THR A 858 4.81 -41.45 -4.41
C THR A 858 5.85 -40.55 -5.10
N ASP A 859 6.46 -39.56 -4.42
CA ASP A 859 7.36 -38.57 -5.04
C ASP A 859 8.86 -39.02 -5.13
N VAL A 860 9.11 -40.33 -5.33
CA VAL A 860 10.47 -40.90 -5.55
C VAL A 860 10.52 -41.86 -6.75
N MET A 861 10.53 -41.32 -7.99
CA MET A 861 11.19 -41.88 -9.20
C MET A 861 11.33 -40.86 -10.36
#